data_AF-A0A9W8CEJ7-F1
#
_entry.id   AF-A0A9W8CEJ7-F1
#
_cell.length_a   1.000
_cell.length_b   1.000
_cell.length_c   1.000
_cell.angle_alpha   90.00
_cell.angle_beta   90.00
_cell.angle_gamma   90.00
#
_symmetry.space_group_name_H-M   'P 1'
#
loop_
_entity.id
_entity.type
_entity.pdbx_description
1 polymer ?
#
loop_
_entity_poly.entity_id
_entity_poly.type
_entity_poly.pdbx_seq_one_letter_code
_entity_poly.pdbx_strand_id
1 'polypeptide(L)'
;MCLTKNTVVMEATGLSLGKSVLDGALGYAKSALAEEVALQLGIQRDHAFIRDELAMMQVFLRAALGERRDDHEVLMTWVKQVRDVAYDAEDCLQDFSIHLHKPSWWRLPCTFGERRRIAKKMKELRARVEDVSQRNLRYQLIKSSGSKPATTAEQSSSTAAAIFGIDEARRAAKQDGNSNVDLVHLVNTEDEDLRVISVWGTSGDLGLTSIINTAYENPDTKQKFSCRAWVRVHHPLNPNDFIQSLVKQFRVGGGISLLSQAEKTGQELDEEFIGYVNEKSYLVVLNGLSTFEEWKWIRACFPNNRKGSRIIVCTPQPEVASLCAGQESQVMELKQFSADQTIYAFYQKDRTKSPMLMASLNEATSTNNSVPSNEIQGHQSKCDDETRVITNRLTRVKTMINALEESQLIGREKEKSDMIELILNSEDLSVISVWGMGGLGKTTLVKDVYQSQKLIGLFEKRACVTVMRPFILKELLKSLIMQINAESFGKKVASDFRWGPSINKIELMGVDELIKELASHLEGKRCLIVLDDLSSTAEWEQIRHSFLKLDNTSRIIVTTREQSIAKHCSKNQDNIYKLEVLKDKDALDLFTKKVFKKAVDLKKQHPELIGEAELILKKCSGLPLPIVTIGGFLSNQPKLAMEWRKLNGHISAELEMNPELEAIRTILSKSYDGLPYHLKSCFLYLSIFPEDHKISRRRLIRRWAAEGYAKEIRGKSVEELSDDYFMKLIDRSMILPSQASIHSRRGIDSCQVHDLMREISISKSTEENLVFRLEDGCSLNTEGTVRHLAISSNWNGGRSEFEDIVNRSSIRSLTVFGKWRSFFISKKMRMLRVLDLEGTSGLNDHHLEHIGKLLHLKYLSLRGCSDIYYLPHSLGNLQQLETLDIKGTIILKLPKAIIRLKKLQYLRAGYHGDGSSYQEFVEGKPKLMQNRLCLLTLLSALCCVACCAPQIFEMWETGSEPNRRDICTAWCCAMFRFVARRLDAQGIVVPCGVNKLGALHTLGTINIRQEKAVLQDLRSLIRLRKLGVVGVNKGKSVEFCKTLSALSNLESLYVRSAGKPGLEGCLEFDDGACKEYKQTGFEEGLS
;
A
#
# COMPACT_ATOMS: atom_id res chain seq x y z
N MET A 1 4.92 -29.29 0.07
CA MET A 1 3.65 -28.58 0.31
C MET A 1 3.79 -27.31 1.18
N CYS A 2 5.01 -26.85 1.52
CA CYS A 2 5.25 -25.62 2.31
C CYS A 2 5.56 -24.35 1.47
N LEU A 3 5.67 -24.45 0.13
CA LEU A 3 5.96 -23.30 -0.73
C LEU A 3 4.71 -22.46 -1.09
N THR A 4 3.50 -22.98 -0.88
CA THR A 4 2.25 -22.34 -1.36
C THR A 4 1.63 -21.33 -0.38
N LYS A 5 2.14 -21.17 0.85
CA LYS A 5 1.58 -20.22 1.84
C LYS A 5 2.31 -18.88 1.95
N ASN A 6 3.57 -18.78 1.51
CA ASN A 6 4.30 -17.51 1.49
C ASN A 6 3.81 -16.58 0.36
N THR A 7 3.26 -17.14 -0.71
CA THR A 7 2.70 -16.38 -1.85
C THR A 7 1.54 -15.50 -1.40
N VAL A 8 0.60 -16.04 -0.61
CA VAL A 8 -0.60 -15.32 -0.12
C VAL A 8 -0.29 -14.04 0.67
N VAL A 9 0.87 -14.00 1.34
CA VAL A 9 1.31 -12.89 2.22
C VAL A 9 1.95 -11.74 1.42
N MET A 10 2.55 -12.04 0.26
CA MET A 10 3.18 -11.03 -0.61
C MET A 10 2.11 -10.21 -1.36
N GLU A 11 0.95 -10.81 -1.58
CA GLU A 11 -0.11 -10.31 -2.46
C GLU A 11 -0.74 -9.02 -1.97
N ALA A 12 -1.18 -9.02 -0.71
CA ALA A 12 -1.88 -7.89 -0.12
C ALA A 12 -0.99 -6.64 0.09
N THR A 13 0.33 -6.79 -0.01
CA THR A 13 1.28 -5.69 0.21
C THR A 13 1.58 -4.96 -1.09
N GLY A 14 2.02 -5.68 -2.13
CA GLY A 14 2.22 -5.11 -3.46
C GLY A 14 0.96 -4.44 -3.99
N LEU A 15 -0.21 -5.08 -3.83
CA LEU A 15 -1.52 -4.50 -4.20
C LEU A 15 -1.82 -3.20 -3.45
N SER A 16 -1.53 -3.15 -2.15
CA SER A 16 -1.77 -1.97 -1.32
C SER A 16 -0.88 -0.78 -1.69
N LEU A 17 0.41 -1.05 -1.93
CA LEU A 17 1.39 -0.06 -2.37
C LEU A 17 1.05 0.44 -3.77
N GLY A 18 0.79 -0.48 -4.71
CA GLY A 18 0.36 -0.16 -6.07
C GLY A 18 -0.87 0.74 -6.09
N LYS A 19 -1.90 0.42 -5.30
CA LYS A 19 -3.10 1.25 -5.18
C LYS A 19 -2.79 2.64 -4.60
N SER A 20 -2.02 2.72 -3.51
CA SER A 20 -1.71 4.01 -2.85
C SER A 20 -0.98 4.97 -3.80
N VAL A 21 0.01 4.44 -4.52
CA VAL A 21 0.79 5.20 -5.51
C VAL A 21 -0.08 5.62 -6.68
N LEU A 22 -0.90 4.71 -7.20
CA LEU A 22 -1.83 4.99 -8.29
C LEU A 22 -2.87 6.05 -7.91
N ASP A 23 -3.42 5.99 -6.69
CA ASP A 23 -4.30 7.02 -6.14
C ASP A 23 -3.57 8.38 -6.03
N GLY A 24 -2.26 8.37 -5.78
CA GLY A 24 -1.40 9.56 -5.78
C GLY A 24 -1.24 10.16 -7.17
N ALA A 25 -0.77 9.34 -8.11
CA ALA A 25 -0.56 9.72 -9.50
C ALA A 25 -1.85 10.22 -10.17
N LEU A 26 -2.95 9.47 -10.00
CA LEU A 26 -4.26 9.83 -10.54
C LEU A 26 -4.83 11.08 -9.89
N GLY A 27 -4.69 11.23 -8.57
CA GLY A 27 -5.12 12.43 -7.85
C GLY A 27 -4.41 13.68 -8.36
N TYR A 28 -3.11 13.60 -8.64
CA TYR A 28 -2.37 14.70 -9.26
C TYR A 28 -2.77 14.91 -10.72
N ALA A 29 -2.92 13.83 -11.51
CA ALA A 29 -3.32 13.91 -12.91
C ALA A 29 -4.69 14.59 -13.10
N LYS A 30 -5.60 14.44 -12.12
CA LYS A 30 -6.91 15.12 -12.06
C LYS A 30 -6.87 16.55 -11.53
N SER A 31 -5.72 17.03 -11.06
CA SER A 31 -5.63 18.36 -10.47
C SER A 31 -5.73 19.46 -11.53
N ALA A 32 -6.36 20.58 -11.19
CA ALA A 32 -6.42 21.76 -12.06
C ALA A 32 -5.03 22.26 -12.49
N LEU A 33 -4.02 22.04 -11.65
CA LEU A 33 -2.64 22.37 -11.95
C LEU A 33 -2.06 21.49 -13.07
N ALA A 34 -2.39 20.19 -13.08
CA ALA A 34 -1.94 19.28 -14.15
C ALA A 34 -2.60 19.62 -15.50
N GLU A 35 -3.88 19.99 -15.49
CA GLU A 35 -4.60 20.41 -16.70
C GLU A 35 -4.02 21.71 -17.29
N GLU A 36 -3.79 22.73 -16.46
CA GLU A 36 -3.16 24.00 -16.88
C GLU A 36 -1.75 23.78 -17.44
N VAL A 37 -0.98 22.87 -16.83
CA VAL A 37 0.35 22.50 -17.32
C VAL A 37 0.27 21.78 -18.68
N ALA A 38 -0.68 20.86 -18.84
CA ALA A 38 -0.87 20.14 -20.10
C ALA A 38 -1.27 21.07 -21.25
N LEU A 39 -2.09 22.08 -20.95
CA LEU A 39 -2.44 23.21 -21.83
C LEU A 39 -1.20 23.97 -22.27
N GLN A 40 -0.38 24.46 -21.33
CA GLN A 40 0.81 25.27 -21.63
C GLN A 40 1.89 24.53 -22.43
N LEU A 41 1.93 23.21 -22.35
CA LEU A 41 2.91 22.35 -23.03
C LEU A 41 2.39 21.76 -24.34
N GLY A 42 1.11 21.92 -24.66
CA GLY A 42 0.48 21.34 -25.86
C GLY A 42 0.39 19.81 -25.82
N ILE A 43 0.32 19.21 -24.64
CA ILE A 43 0.33 17.74 -24.42
C ILE A 43 -1.01 17.24 -23.84
N GLN A 44 -2.11 17.95 -24.09
CA GLN A 44 -3.44 17.62 -23.55
C GLN A 44 -3.87 16.18 -23.86
N ARG A 45 -3.61 15.70 -25.09
CA ARG A 45 -3.94 14.34 -25.49
C ARG A 45 -3.15 13.28 -24.70
N ASP A 46 -1.85 13.51 -24.51
CA ASP A 46 -0.99 12.59 -23.76
C ASP A 46 -1.35 12.58 -22.27
N HIS A 47 -1.66 13.75 -21.70
CA HIS A 47 -2.13 13.89 -20.32
C HIS A 47 -3.49 13.21 -20.08
N ALA A 48 -4.47 13.44 -20.97
CA ALA A 48 -5.79 12.81 -20.88
C ALA A 48 -5.68 11.28 -20.96
N PHE A 49 -4.91 10.76 -21.92
CA PHE A 49 -4.66 9.34 -22.04
C PHE A 49 -4.06 8.73 -20.76
N ILE A 50 -3.00 9.33 -20.21
CA ILE A 50 -2.37 8.83 -18.98
C ILE A 50 -3.37 8.87 -17.82
N ARG A 51 -4.15 9.94 -17.66
CA ARG A 51 -5.17 10.05 -16.61
C ARG A 51 -6.20 8.94 -16.72
N ASP A 52 -6.68 8.67 -17.93
CA ASP A 52 -7.75 7.72 -18.19
C ASP A 52 -7.25 6.27 -18.02
N GLU A 53 -6.03 5.96 -18.47
CA GLU A 53 -5.39 4.65 -18.24
C GLU A 53 -5.08 4.39 -16.76
N LEU A 54 -4.55 5.38 -16.02
CA LEU A 54 -4.34 5.24 -14.58
C LEU A 54 -5.66 5.00 -13.84
N ALA A 55 -6.77 5.59 -14.30
CA ALA A 55 -8.10 5.31 -13.75
C ALA A 55 -8.54 3.87 -14.06
N MET A 56 -8.30 3.37 -15.28
CA MET A 56 -8.62 2.00 -15.67
C MET A 56 -7.81 0.98 -14.84
N MET A 57 -6.50 1.20 -14.68
CA MET A 57 -5.65 0.38 -13.82
C MET A 57 -6.14 0.37 -12.37
N GLN A 58 -6.70 1.49 -11.87
CA GLN A 58 -7.21 1.58 -10.51
C GLN A 58 -8.47 0.74 -10.33
N VAL A 59 -9.39 0.78 -11.29
CA VAL A 59 -10.61 -0.03 -11.28
C VAL A 59 -10.24 -1.51 -11.33
N PHE A 60 -9.28 -1.90 -12.17
CA PHE A 60 -8.81 -3.28 -12.24
C PHE A 60 -8.18 -3.75 -10.93
N LEU A 61 -7.28 -2.97 -10.31
CA LEU A 61 -6.69 -3.32 -9.01
C LEU A 61 -7.76 -3.49 -7.92
N ARG A 62 -8.87 -2.74 -7.99
CA ARG A 62 -10.01 -2.90 -7.07
C ARG A 62 -10.80 -4.17 -7.34
N ALA A 63 -11.00 -4.54 -8.60
CA ALA A 63 -11.64 -5.81 -8.97
C ALA A 63 -10.80 -7.02 -8.54
N ALA A 64 -9.46 -6.94 -8.70
CA ALA A 64 -8.53 -7.98 -8.28
C ALA A 64 -8.52 -8.21 -6.74
N LEU A 65 -8.87 -7.20 -5.94
CA LEU A 65 -9.01 -7.34 -4.49
C LEU A 65 -10.28 -8.12 -4.08
N GLY A 66 -11.25 -8.29 -4.98
CA GLY A 66 -12.53 -8.95 -4.71
C GLY A 66 -12.58 -10.44 -5.05
N GLU A 67 -11.73 -10.91 -5.98
CA GLU A 67 -11.71 -12.29 -6.44
C GLU A 67 -10.47 -13.04 -5.94
N ARG A 68 -10.66 -14.04 -5.08
CA ARG A 68 -9.61 -15.01 -4.74
C ARG A 68 -9.36 -15.88 -5.97
N ARG A 69 -8.40 -15.50 -6.83
CA ARG A 69 -7.95 -16.32 -7.96
C ARG A 69 -6.72 -17.15 -7.56
N ASP A 70 -6.69 -18.39 -8.05
CA ASP A 70 -5.59 -19.34 -7.84
C ASP A 70 -4.34 -19.06 -8.71
N ASP A 71 -4.40 -18.10 -9.64
CA ASP A 71 -3.26 -17.74 -10.50
C ASP A 71 -2.45 -16.55 -9.96
N HIS A 72 -1.72 -16.91 -8.91
CA HIS A 72 -0.65 -16.25 -8.17
C HIS A 72 0.13 -15.08 -8.83
N GLU A 73 0.99 -15.50 -9.75
CA GLU A 73 2.28 -14.85 -9.98
C GLU A 73 2.23 -13.81 -11.10
N VAL A 74 1.38 -14.05 -12.10
CA VAL A 74 1.14 -13.13 -13.22
C VAL A 74 0.46 -11.85 -12.72
N LEU A 75 -0.54 -11.99 -11.84
CA LEU A 75 -1.22 -10.84 -11.23
C LEU A 75 -0.23 -9.99 -10.43
N MET A 76 0.64 -10.63 -9.63
CA MET A 76 1.62 -9.92 -8.81
C MET A 76 2.71 -9.23 -9.64
N THR A 77 3.13 -9.84 -10.73
CA THR A 77 4.05 -9.22 -11.69
C THR A 77 3.41 -7.99 -12.33
N TRP A 78 2.13 -8.07 -12.69
CA TRP A 78 1.39 -6.94 -13.24
C TRP A 78 1.19 -5.82 -12.22
N VAL A 79 0.86 -6.14 -10.96
CA VAL A 79 0.74 -5.15 -9.86
C VAL A 79 2.05 -4.38 -9.66
N LYS A 80 3.20 -5.08 -9.70
CA LYS A 80 4.51 -4.43 -9.64
C LYS A 80 4.73 -3.47 -10.82
N GLN A 81 4.40 -3.87 -12.04
CA GLN A 81 4.49 -3.00 -13.22
C GLN A 81 3.59 -1.77 -13.12
N VAL A 82 2.33 -1.94 -12.68
CA VAL A 82 1.39 -0.82 -12.49
C VAL A 82 1.91 0.15 -11.43
N ARG A 83 2.42 -0.36 -10.30
CA ARG A 83 3.03 0.46 -9.26
C ARG A 83 4.20 1.27 -9.81
N ASP A 84 5.09 0.64 -10.58
CA ASP A 84 6.28 1.29 -11.13
C ASP A 84 5.91 2.35 -12.19
N VAL A 85 4.91 2.09 -13.03
CA VAL A 85 4.35 3.07 -13.97
C VAL A 85 3.66 4.23 -13.26
N ALA A 86 2.87 3.95 -12.23
CA ALA A 86 2.22 4.99 -11.42
C ALA A 86 3.25 5.90 -10.73
N TYR A 87 4.35 5.29 -10.27
CA TYR A 87 5.51 5.96 -9.71
C TYR A 87 6.17 6.92 -10.71
N ASP A 88 6.43 6.45 -11.92
CA ASP A 88 6.98 7.26 -13.00
C ASP A 88 6.02 8.38 -13.43
N ALA A 89 4.72 8.09 -13.46
CA ALA A 89 3.69 9.09 -13.75
C ALA A 89 3.66 10.20 -12.71
N GLU A 90 3.66 9.83 -11.43
CA GLU A 90 3.69 10.78 -10.32
C GLU A 90 4.96 11.65 -10.39
N ASP A 91 6.13 11.06 -10.59
CA ASP A 91 7.40 11.79 -10.65
C ASP A 91 7.42 12.76 -11.83
N CYS A 92 6.98 12.31 -13.01
CA CYS A 92 6.92 13.11 -14.23
C CYS A 92 5.98 14.31 -14.06
N LEU A 93 4.75 14.06 -13.60
CA LEU A 93 3.72 15.07 -13.41
C LEU A 93 4.11 16.13 -12.37
N GLN A 94 4.75 15.70 -11.26
CA GLN A 94 5.22 16.62 -10.24
C GLN A 94 6.42 17.46 -10.70
N ASP A 95 7.37 16.87 -11.43
CA ASP A 95 8.53 17.61 -11.97
C ASP A 95 8.06 18.80 -12.82
N PHE A 96 6.94 18.65 -13.53
CA PHE A 96 6.35 19.73 -14.33
C PHE A 96 5.81 20.88 -13.50
N SER A 97 5.13 20.55 -12.39
CA SER A 97 4.54 21.50 -11.44
C SER A 97 5.51 22.60 -11.03
N ILE A 98 6.73 22.17 -10.67
CA ILE A 98 7.73 23.02 -10.04
C ILE A 98 8.33 24.00 -11.04
N HIS A 99 8.50 23.57 -12.29
CA HIS A 99 9.18 24.37 -13.32
C HIS A 99 8.26 25.39 -14.01
N LEU A 100 6.94 25.30 -13.82
CA LEU A 100 5.94 26.16 -14.49
C LEU A 100 5.30 27.20 -13.57
N HIS A 101 5.59 27.20 -12.26
CA HIS A 101 5.07 28.20 -11.34
C HIS A 101 5.75 29.59 -11.56
N LYS A 102 5.02 30.44 -12.30
CA LYS A 102 5.19 31.88 -12.62
C LYS A 102 6.10 32.26 -13.81
N PRO A 103 5.55 32.91 -14.85
CA PRO A 103 6.33 33.52 -15.92
C PRO A 103 6.82 34.90 -15.45
N SER A 104 8.13 35.08 -15.33
CA SER A 104 8.75 36.38 -15.58
C SER A 104 9.13 36.39 -17.05
N TRP A 105 8.53 37.30 -17.84
CA TRP A 105 8.67 37.38 -19.31
C TRP A 105 10.13 37.37 -19.84
N TRP A 106 11.11 37.74 -19.00
CA TRP A 106 12.54 37.70 -19.32
C TRP A 106 13.19 36.29 -19.28
N ARG A 107 12.46 35.20 -18.96
CA ARG A 107 13.00 33.82 -18.89
C ARG A 107 12.55 32.87 -20.00
N LEU A 108 11.89 33.37 -21.05
CA LEU A 108 11.32 32.57 -22.14
C LEU A 108 12.32 31.65 -22.89
N PRO A 109 13.58 32.05 -23.19
CA PRO A 109 14.50 31.19 -23.94
C PRO A 109 14.98 29.96 -23.15
N CYS A 110 15.28 30.12 -21.85
CA CYS A 110 15.77 29.03 -20.99
C CYS A 110 14.66 28.03 -20.60
N THR A 111 13.39 28.41 -20.71
CA THR A 111 12.25 27.53 -20.45
C THR A 111 11.92 26.58 -21.60
N PHE A 112 12.37 26.84 -22.84
CA PHE A 112 12.08 25.97 -23.99
C PHE A 112 12.74 24.59 -23.86
N GLY A 113 14.01 24.54 -23.42
CA GLY A 113 14.74 23.28 -23.22
C GLY A 113 14.07 22.38 -22.16
N GLU A 114 13.66 22.98 -21.03
CA GLU A 114 12.95 22.27 -19.97
C GLU A 114 11.55 21.84 -20.41
N ARG A 115 10.77 22.71 -21.09
CA ARG A 115 9.46 22.35 -21.66
C ARG A 115 9.55 21.21 -22.67
N ARG A 116 10.57 21.22 -23.54
CA ARG A 116 10.81 20.14 -24.51
C ARG A 116 11.21 18.84 -23.82
N ARG A 117 12.06 18.89 -22.79
CA ARG A 117 12.41 17.73 -21.96
C ARG A 117 11.17 17.12 -21.31
N ILE A 118 10.33 17.99 -20.75
CA ILE A 118 9.08 17.65 -20.08
C ILE A 118 8.10 16.97 -21.05
N ALA A 119 7.85 17.59 -22.21
CA ALA A 119 6.99 17.00 -23.24
C ALA A 119 7.53 15.65 -23.75
N LYS A 120 8.86 15.51 -23.90
CA LYS A 120 9.50 14.23 -24.26
C LYS A 120 9.23 13.16 -23.20
N LYS A 121 9.45 13.47 -21.92
CA LYS A 121 9.15 12.55 -20.80
C LYS A 121 7.68 12.14 -20.75
N MET A 122 6.75 13.05 -21.07
CA MET A 122 5.32 12.72 -21.11
C MET A 122 5.00 11.72 -22.22
N LYS A 123 5.61 11.87 -23.40
CA LYS A 123 5.45 10.91 -24.51
C LYS A 123 6.05 9.55 -24.17
N GLU A 124 7.23 9.52 -23.55
CA GLU A 124 7.87 8.29 -23.06
C GLU A 124 7.01 7.60 -21.99
N LEU A 125 6.44 8.37 -21.07
CA LEU A 125 5.52 7.86 -20.04
C LEU A 125 4.25 7.28 -20.67
N ARG A 126 3.64 7.97 -21.63
CA ARG A 126 2.49 7.46 -22.39
C ARG A 126 2.80 6.12 -23.05
N ALA A 127 3.95 6.01 -23.73
CA ALA A 127 4.36 4.76 -24.38
C ALA A 127 4.52 3.61 -23.39
N ARG A 128 5.06 3.88 -22.19
CA ARG A 128 5.18 2.87 -21.12
C ARG A 128 3.84 2.45 -20.53
N VAL A 129 2.92 3.40 -20.33
CA VAL A 129 1.56 3.11 -19.86
C VAL A 129 0.82 2.22 -20.87
N GLU A 130 0.89 2.57 -22.15
CA GLU A 130 0.32 1.79 -23.25
C GLU A 130 0.89 0.37 -23.29
N ASP A 131 2.21 0.22 -23.24
CA ASP A 131 2.87 -1.08 -23.27
C ASP A 131 2.47 -1.98 -22.08
N VAL A 132 2.36 -1.45 -20.86
CA VAL A 132 1.84 -2.20 -19.71
C VAL A 132 0.36 -2.60 -19.90
N SER A 133 -0.45 -1.72 -20.48
CA SER A 133 -1.86 -1.99 -20.79
C SER A 133 -2.00 -3.11 -21.85
N GLN A 134 -1.23 -3.02 -22.95
CA GLN A 134 -1.22 -4.02 -24.02
C GLN A 134 -0.68 -5.39 -23.58
N ARG A 135 0.36 -5.42 -22.74
CA ARG A 135 0.86 -6.68 -22.16
C ARG A 135 -0.21 -7.37 -21.33
N ASN A 136 -0.95 -6.62 -20.50
CA ASN A 136 -2.04 -7.18 -19.71
C ASN A 136 -3.10 -7.84 -20.61
N LEU A 137 -3.51 -7.17 -21.68
CA LEU A 137 -4.44 -7.72 -22.69
C LEU A 137 -3.89 -9.02 -23.30
N ARG A 138 -2.61 -9.04 -23.69
CA ARG A 138 -1.94 -10.21 -24.27
C ARG A 138 -1.94 -11.42 -23.33
N TYR A 139 -1.66 -11.22 -22.04
CA TYR A 139 -1.60 -12.32 -21.08
C TYR A 139 -2.99 -12.76 -20.61
N GLN A 140 -3.99 -11.88 -20.62
CA GLN A 140 -5.39 -12.26 -20.41
C GLN A 140 -5.89 -13.18 -21.54
N LEU A 141 -5.45 -12.96 -22.79
CA LEU A 141 -5.80 -13.79 -23.96
C LEU A 141 -5.24 -15.23 -23.88
N ILE A 142 -4.03 -15.41 -23.32
CA ILE A 142 -3.40 -16.73 -23.11
C ILE A 142 -4.11 -17.49 -21.97
N LYS A 143 -4.73 -16.79 -21.03
CA LYS A 143 -5.37 -17.37 -19.85
C LYS A 143 -6.76 -17.96 -20.16
N SER A 144 -7.49 -17.39 -21.12
CA SER A 144 -8.79 -17.91 -21.58
C SER A 144 -8.72 -19.21 -22.37
N SER A 145 -7.53 -19.69 -22.77
CA SER A 145 -7.36 -20.98 -23.46
C SER A 145 -7.09 -22.16 -22.52
N GLY A 146 -6.97 -21.93 -21.20
CA GLY A 146 -6.48 -22.91 -20.23
C GLY A 146 -7.44 -23.28 -19.10
N SER A 147 -8.75 -23.44 -19.34
CA SER A 147 -9.65 -24.25 -18.49
C SER A 147 -10.98 -24.52 -19.21
N LYS A 148 -11.51 -25.74 -19.05
CA LYS A 148 -12.50 -26.44 -19.92
C LYS A 148 -13.92 -25.80 -20.04
N PRO A 149 -14.75 -26.24 -21.03
CA PRO A 149 -15.73 -25.40 -21.73
C PRO A 149 -17.19 -25.58 -21.27
N ALA A 150 -18.05 -24.59 -21.59
CA ALA A 150 -19.26 -24.76 -22.40
C ALA A 150 -20.11 -23.47 -22.50
N THR A 151 -20.46 -23.12 -23.75
CA THR A 151 -21.56 -22.24 -24.23
C THR A 151 -21.46 -20.72 -24.21
N THR A 152 -20.73 -20.05 -23.32
CA THR A 152 -20.57 -18.56 -23.36
C THR A 152 -19.20 -18.08 -23.88
N ALA A 153 -18.26 -18.99 -24.11
CA ALA A 153 -16.89 -18.67 -24.53
C ALA A 153 -16.69 -18.51 -26.05
N GLU A 154 -17.61 -19.00 -26.88
CA GLU A 154 -17.50 -18.87 -28.35
C GLU A 154 -17.78 -17.44 -28.83
N GLN A 155 -18.64 -16.70 -28.12
CA GLN A 155 -18.93 -15.31 -28.47
C GLN A 155 -17.73 -14.40 -28.19
N SER A 156 -17.10 -14.52 -27.02
CA SER A 156 -15.98 -13.65 -26.61
C SER A 156 -14.67 -13.91 -27.35
N SER A 157 -14.40 -15.14 -27.81
CA SER A 157 -13.24 -15.42 -28.68
C SER A 157 -13.44 -14.86 -30.09
N SER A 158 -14.67 -14.92 -30.62
CA SER A 158 -15.02 -14.38 -31.94
C SER A 158 -15.04 -12.84 -31.97
N THR A 159 -15.40 -12.18 -30.86
CA THR A 159 -15.33 -10.71 -30.70
C THR A 159 -13.90 -10.21 -30.87
N ALA A 160 -12.94 -10.87 -30.20
CA ALA A 160 -11.55 -10.50 -30.30
C ALA A 160 -11.01 -10.74 -31.72
N ALA A 161 -11.29 -11.90 -32.32
CA ALA A 161 -10.87 -12.22 -33.68
C ALA A 161 -11.44 -11.25 -34.73
N ALA A 162 -12.71 -10.83 -34.57
CA ALA A 162 -13.34 -9.83 -35.44
C ALA A 162 -12.66 -8.45 -35.32
N ILE A 163 -12.39 -8.00 -34.09
CA ILE A 163 -11.71 -6.72 -33.84
C ILE A 163 -10.27 -6.74 -34.38
N PHE A 164 -9.54 -7.86 -34.21
CA PHE A 164 -8.20 -8.04 -34.78
C PHE A 164 -8.21 -8.06 -36.31
N GLY A 165 -9.16 -8.76 -36.94
CA GLY A 165 -9.32 -8.77 -38.40
C GLY A 165 -9.66 -7.39 -38.97
N ILE A 166 -10.49 -6.60 -38.28
CA ILE A 166 -10.79 -5.20 -38.65
C ILE A 166 -9.53 -4.32 -38.57
N ASP A 167 -8.71 -4.45 -37.51
CA ASP A 167 -7.49 -3.65 -37.35
C ASP A 167 -6.39 -4.08 -38.34
N GLU A 168 -6.32 -5.36 -38.67
CA GLU A 168 -5.43 -5.89 -39.72
C GLU A 168 -5.85 -5.38 -41.12
N ALA A 169 -7.14 -5.45 -41.47
CA ALA A 169 -7.66 -4.90 -42.72
C ALA A 169 -7.42 -3.38 -42.82
N ARG A 170 -7.63 -2.64 -41.71
CA ARG A 170 -7.32 -1.19 -41.63
C ARG A 170 -5.83 -0.90 -41.80
N ARG A 171 -4.94 -1.76 -41.31
CA ARG A 171 -3.49 -1.63 -41.49
C ARG A 171 -3.07 -1.96 -42.93
N ALA A 172 -3.66 -2.98 -43.53
CA ALA A 172 -3.44 -3.33 -44.94
C ALA A 172 -3.90 -2.22 -45.90
N ALA A 173 -5.09 -1.63 -45.68
CA ALA A 173 -5.61 -0.51 -46.47
C ALA A 173 -4.76 0.78 -46.37
N LYS A 174 -4.03 0.96 -45.26
CA LYS A 174 -3.07 2.08 -45.10
C LYS A 174 -1.72 1.82 -45.79
N GLN A 175 -1.39 0.57 -46.10
CA GLN A 175 -0.13 0.17 -46.73
C GLN A 175 -0.25 0.04 -48.25
N ASP A 176 -1.36 -0.52 -48.75
CA ASP A 176 -1.67 -0.63 -50.18
C ASP A 176 -2.74 0.39 -50.59
N GLY A 177 -2.30 1.51 -51.18
CA GLY A 177 -3.15 2.67 -51.46
C GLY A 177 -4.26 2.53 -52.51
N ASN A 178 -4.70 1.32 -52.91
CA ASN A 178 -5.89 1.18 -53.78
C ASN A 178 -6.38 -0.29 -53.92
N SER A 179 -7.26 -0.78 -53.05
CA SER A 179 -8.03 -2.01 -53.30
C SER A 179 -9.41 -2.02 -52.64
N ASN A 180 -10.21 -0.97 -52.86
CA ASN A 180 -11.65 -1.03 -52.57
C ASN A 180 -12.30 -2.04 -53.54
N VAL A 181 -12.70 -3.21 -53.05
CA VAL A 181 -13.46 -4.19 -53.83
C VAL A 181 -14.96 -3.92 -53.64
N ASP A 182 -15.69 -3.83 -54.74
CA ASP A 182 -17.13 -3.59 -54.73
C ASP A 182 -17.89 -4.84 -54.27
N LEU A 183 -18.91 -4.67 -53.40
CA LEU A 183 -19.77 -5.74 -52.91
C LEU A 183 -20.41 -6.52 -54.06
N VAL A 184 -20.68 -5.85 -55.19
CA VAL A 184 -21.16 -6.45 -56.45
C VAL A 184 -20.25 -7.59 -56.93
N HIS A 185 -18.92 -7.40 -56.88
CA HIS A 185 -17.95 -8.40 -57.33
C HIS A 185 -17.99 -9.66 -56.43
N LEU A 186 -18.10 -9.47 -55.12
CA LEU A 186 -18.20 -10.53 -54.12
C LEU A 186 -19.49 -11.37 -54.26
N VAL A 187 -20.61 -10.73 -54.60
CA VAL A 187 -21.88 -11.42 -54.86
C VAL A 187 -21.84 -12.19 -56.19
N ASN A 188 -21.22 -11.61 -57.22
CA ASN A 188 -21.21 -12.18 -58.56
C ASN A 188 -20.08 -13.19 -58.82
N THR A 189 -19.20 -13.46 -57.84
CA THR A 189 -18.10 -14.45 -57.96
C THR A 189 -18.61 -15.84 -58.40
N GLU A 190 -17.89 -16.49 -59.31
CA GLU A 190 -18.15 -17.85 -59.84
C GLU A 190 -17.75 -18.91 -58.79
N ASP A 191 -18.67 -19.19 -57.86
CA ASP A 191 -18.55 -20.27 -56.87
C ASP A 191 -19.91 -20.95 -56.73
N GLU A 192 -19.91 -22.28 -56.85
CA GLU A 192 -21.10 -23.12 -56.80
C GLU A 192 -21.65 -23.26 -55.37
N ASP A 193 -20.81 -23.12 -54.34
CA ASP A 193 -21.22 -23.30 -52.95
C ASP A 193 -21.98 -22.08 -52.38
N LEU A 194 -22.80 -22.34 -51.36
CA LEU A 194 -23.49 -21.30 -50.58
C LEU A 194 -22.46 -20.45 -49.81
N ARG A 195 -22.41 -19.15 -50.13
CA ARG A 195 -21.53 -18.18 -49.45
C ARG A 195 -22.33 -17.18 -48.63
N VAL A 196 -21.88 -16.94 -47.41
CA VAL A 196 -22.45 -15.96 -46.48
C VAL A 196 -21.52 -14.75 -46.41
N ILE A 197 -22.07 -13.56 -46.67
CA ILE A 197 -21.33 -12.29 -46.62
C ILE A 197 -21.97 -11.43 -45.53
N SER A 198 -21.26 -11.21 -44.44
CA SER A 198 -21.74 -10.36 -43.36
C SER A 198 -21.17 -8.95 -43.50
N VAL A 199 -22.03 -7.94 -43.45
CA VAL A 199 -21.64 -6.54 -43.62
C VAL A 199 -21.90 -5.78 -42.32
N TRP A 200 -20.87 -5.07 -41.86
CA TRP A 200 -20.88 -4.27 -40.63
C TRP A 200 -20.33 -2.87 -40.91
N GLY A 201 -20.84 -1.84 -40.21
CA GLY A 201 -20.37 -0.47 -40.36
C GLY A 201 -20.57 0.35 -39.10
N THR A 202 -19.71 1.37 -38.91
CA THR A 202 -19.73 2.24 -37.72
C THR A 202 -20.81 3.34 -37.78
N SER A 203 -21.44 3.57 -38.93
CA SER A 203 -22.57 4.49 -39.10
C SER A 203 -23.89 3.72 -39.18
N GLY A 204 -24.97 4.26 -38.61
CA GLY A 204 -26.29 3.62 -38.54
C GLY A 204 -26.86 3.10 -39.87
N ASP A 205 -27.91 2.28 -39.77
CA ASP A 205 -28.49 1.39 -40.80
C ASP A 205 -28.65 1.95 -42.23
N LEU A 206 -28.77 3.27 -42.39
CA LEU A 206 -28.95 3.96 -43.68
C LEU A 206 -27.75 3.78 -44.62
N GLY A 207 -26.52 3.80 -44.12
CA GLY A 207 -25.30 3.67 -44.95
C GLY A 207 -25.09 2.24 -45.47
N LEU A 208 -25.36 1.24 -44.62
CA LEU A 208 -25.28 -0.19 -44.95
C LEU A 208 -26.35 -0.58 -45.99
N THR A 209 -27.58 -0.10 -45.80
CA THR A 209 -28.70 -0.36 -46.70
C THR A 209 -28.42 0.16 -48.10
N SER A 210 -27.77 1.31 -48.26
CA SER A 210 -27.45 1.88 -49.58
C SER A 210 -26.46 1.02 -50.39
N ILE A 211 -25.41 0.49 -49.76
CA ILE A 211 -24.40 -0.34 -50.45
C ILE A 211 -25.01 -1.69 -50.84
N ILE A 212 -25.75 -2.31 -49.91
CA ILE A 212 -26.42 -3.58 -50.17
C ILE A 212 -27.50 -3.41 -51.25
N ASN A 213 -28.23 -2.29 -51.26
CA ASN A 213 -29.21 -2.00 -52.32
C ASN A 213 -28.56 -1.89 -53.69
N THR A 214 -27.38 -1.26 -53.77
CA THR A 214 -26.62 -1.14 -55.01
C THR A 214 -26.21 -2.52 -55.55
N ALA A 215 -25.81 -3.44 -54.66
CA ALA A 215 -25.49 -4.82 -55.05
C ALA A 215 -26.74 -5.65 -55.40
N TYR A 216 -27.83 -5.49 -54.65
CA TYR A 216 -29.08 -6.26 -54.83
C TYR A 216 -29.83 -5.87 -56.12
N GLU A 217 -29.80 -4.58 -56.49
CA GLU A 217 -30.48 -4.06 -57.67
C GLU A 217 -29.64 -4.13 -58.96
N ASN A 218 -28.37 -4.56 -58.85
CA ASN A 218 -27.46 -4.66 -59.98
C ASN A 218 -28.00 -5.62 -61.08
N PRO A 219 -27.98 -5.25 -62.37
CA PRO A 219 -28.50 -6.06 -63.47
C PRO A 219 -27.91 -7.49 -63.53
N ASP A 220 -26.61 -7.64 -63.28
CA ASP A 220 -25.92 -8.93 -63.35
C ASP A 220 -26.35 -9.84 -62.20
N THR A 221 -26.52 -9.25 -61.02
CA THR A 221 -27.04 -9.94 -59.83
C THR A 221 -28.52 -10.31 -60.01
N LYS A 222 -29.33 -9.47 -60.67
CA LYS A 222 -30.74 -9.78 -60.99
C LYS A 222 -30.89 -10.98 -61.91
N GLN A 223 -30.00 -11.14 -62.89
CA GLN A 223 -30.04 -12.26 -63.85
C GLN A 223 -29.50 -13.56 -63.25
N LYS A 224 -28.53 -13.49 -62.32
CA LYS A 224 -27.87 -14.67 -61.72
C LYS A 224 -28.75 -15.46 -60.76
N PHE A 225 -29.63 -14.79 -60.00
CA PHE A 225 -30.41 -15.42 -58.94
C PHE A 225 -31.90 -15.54 -59.31
N SER A 226 -32.38 -16.78 -59.45
CA SER A 226 -33.78 -17.09 -59.77
C SER A 226 -34.78 -16.68 -58.67
N CYS A 227 -34.34 -16.62 -57.41
CA CYS A 227 -35.14 -16.18 -56.27
C CYS A 227 -34.41 -15.07 -55.51
N ARG A 228 -35.08 -13.96 -55.19
CA ARG A 228 -34.48 -12.87 -54.43
C ARG A 228 -35.43 -12.39 -53.35
N ALA A 229 -34.91 -12.20 -52.13
CA ALA A 229 -35.68 -11.68 -51.02
C ALA A 229 -34.83 -10.74 -50.17
N TRP A 230 -35.48 -9.69 -49.68
CA TRP A 230 -34.93 -8.75 -48.71
C TRP A 230 -35.85 -8.71 -47.50
N VAL A 231 -35.38 -9.28 -46.39
CA VAL A 231 -36.18 -9.43 -45.16
C VAL A 231 -35.52 -8.68 -44.01
N ARG A 232 -36.33 -7.93 -43.26
CA ARG A 232 -35.95 -7.37 -41.97
C ARG A 232 -36.36 -8.35 -40.87
N VAL A 233 -35.41 -8.73 -40.03
CA VAL A 233 -35.67 -9.60 -38.88
C VAL A 233 -36.29 -8.74 -37.77
N HIS A 234 -37.53 -9.05 -37.40
CA HIS A 234 -38.24 -8.41 -36.28
C HIS A 234 -37.94 -9.15 -34.97
N HIS A 235 -37.80 -8.42 -33.86
CA HIS A 235 -37.55 -8.99 -32.54
C HIS A 235 -38.79 -8.87 -31.65
N PRO A 236 -39.20 -9.94 -30.94
CA PRO A 236 -38.66 -11.30 -30.99
C PRO A 236 -38.96 -12.02 -32.32
N LEU A 237 -38.06 -12.91 -32.77
CA LEU A 237 -38.19 -13.63 -34.04
C LEU A 237 -39.41 -14.57 -34.01
N ASN A 238 -40.37 -14.34 -34.91
CA ASN A 238 -41.48 -15.26 -35.16
C ASN A 238 -41.20 -16.07 -36.46
N PRO A 239 -40.92 -17.38 -36.35
CA PRO A 239 -40.62 -18.25 -37.49
C PRO A 239 -41.65 -18.18 -38.63
N ASN A 240 -42.94 -18.16 -38.29
CA ASN A 240 -44.01 -18.21 -39.27
C ASN A 240 -44.08 -16.91 -40.07
N ASP A 241 -43.94 -15.75 -39.41
CA ASP A 241 -43.96 -14.45 -40.08
C ASP A 241 -42.72 -14.26 -40.98
N PHE A 242 -41.57 -14.77 -40.54
CA PHE A 242 -40.33 -14.73 -41.29
C PHE A 242 -40.42 -15.54 -42.59
N ILE A 243 -40.90 -16.79 -42.51
CA ILE A 243 -41.07 -17.67 -43.67
C ILE A 243 -42.17 -17.13 -44.61
N GLN A 244 -43.29 -16.64 -44.06
CA GLN A 244 -44.33 -16.00 -44.88
C GLN A 244 -43.80 -14.78 -45.64
N SER A 245 -42.92 -13.97 -45.03
CA SER A 245 -42.26 -12.84 -45.71
C SER A 245 -41.37 -13.30 -46.87
N LEU A 246 -40.59 -14.38 -46.68
CA LEU A 246 -39.77 -14.98 -47.74
C LEU A 246 -40.63 -15.53 -48.89
N VAL A 247 -41.66 -16.31 -48.56
CA VAL A 247 -42.59 -16.89 -49.54
C VAL A 247 -43.30 -15.79 -50.35
N LYS A 248 -43.73 -14.71 -49.69
CA LYS A 248 -44.37 -13.57 -50.37
C LYS A 248 -43.43 -12.88 -51.36
N GLN A 249 -42.15 -12.75 -51.03
CA GLN A 249 -41.18 -12.08 -51.91
C GLN A 249 -40.72 -12.99 -53.06
N PHE A 250 -40.57 -14.30 -52.82
CA PHE A 250 -40.29 -15.26 -53.89
C PHE A 250 -41.47 -15.44 -54.86
N ARG A 251 -42.72 -15.19 -54.43
CA ARG A 251 -43.92 -15.18 -55.31
C ARG A 251 -43.87 -14.09 -56.38
N VAL A 252 -43.39 -12.89 -56.04
CA VAL A 252 -43.35 -11.74 -56.97
C VAL A 252 -42.34 -11.96 -58.11
N GLY A 253 -41.37 -12.86 -57.93
CA GLY A 253 -40.39 -13.28 -58.94
C GLY A 253 -40.84 -14.38 -59.92
N GLY A 254 -42.12 -14.77 -59.92
CA GLY A 254 -42.71 -15.60 -60.98
C GLY A 254 -42.51 -17.12 -60.87
N GLY A 255 -42.72 -17.73 -59.69
CA GLY A 255 -42.55 -19.19 -59.56
C GLY A 255 -43.33 -19.96 -58.49
N ILE A 256 -44.16 -19.33 -57.65
CA ILE A 256 -44.98 -20.06 -56.66
C ILE A 256 -46.45 -19.79 -56.95
N SER A 257 -47.01 -20.53 -57.90
CA SER A 257 -48.44 -20.57 -58.18
C SER A 257 -48.99 -21.94 -57.79
N LEU A 258 -49.11 -22.19 -56.48
CA LEU A 258 -49.93 -23.27 -55.88
C LEU A 258 -49.92 -23.14 -54.34
N LEU A 259 -50.46 -22.04 -53.80
CA LEU A 259 -50.89 -21.99 -52.39
C LEU A 259 -52.31 -21.45 -52.34
N SER A 260 -53.25 -22.30 -52.76
CA SER A 260 -54.68 -22.15 -52.51
C SER A 260 -55.00 -22.62 -51.09
N GLN A 261 -55.51 -21.70 -50.28
CA GLN A 261 -56.43 -21.89 -49.14
C GLN A 261 -56.51 -23.30 -48.54
N ALA A 262 -55.66 -23.58 -47.56
CA ALA A 262 -55.95 -24.44 -46.42
C ALA A 262 -54.92 -24.09 -45.32
N GLU A 263 -55.35 -24.03 -44.07
CA GLU A 263 -54.47 -23.86 -42.90
C GLU A 263 -53.51 -25.05 -42.81
N LYS A 264 -52.38 -24.99 -43.52
CA LYS A 264 -51.28 -25.95 -43.35
C LYS A 264 -50.53 -25.64 -42.06
N THR A 265 -50.14 -26.67 -41.32
CA THR A 265 -49.31 -26.56 -40.12
C THR A 265 -47.91 -26.04 -40.48
N GLY A 266 -47.25 -25.33 -39.55
CA GLY A 266 -45.95 -24.69 -39.81
C GLY A 266 -44.87 -25.64 -40.36
N GLN A 267 -44.88 -26.90 -39.94
CA GLN A 267 -43.92 -27.92 -40.40
C GLN A 267 -44.08 -28.30 -41.89
N GLU A 268 -45.31 -28.37 -42.41
CA GLU A 268 -45.54 -28.70 -43.83
C GLU A 268 -45.09 -27.57 -44.76
N LEU A 269 -45.22 -26.31 -44.29
CA LEU A 269 -44.72 -25.14 -45.01
C LEU A 269 -43.19 -25.07 -45.01
N ASP A 270 -42.54 -25.51 -43.93
CA ASP A 270 -41.07 -25.57 -43.82
C ASP A 270 -40.47 -26.57 -44.82
N GLU A 271 -41.03 -27.78 -44.90
CA GLU A 271 -40.55 -28.82 -45.83
C GLU A 271 -40.76 -28.44 -47.31
N GLU A 272 -41.92 -27.86 -47.63
CA GLU A 272 -42.24 -27.38 -48.99
C GLU A 272 -41.33 -26.21 -49.40
N PHE A 273 -41.07 -25.28 -48.47
CA PHE A 273 -40.14 -24.16 -48.69
C PHE A 273 -38.69 -24.63 -48.88
N ILE A 274 -38.20 -25.54 -48.03
CA ILE A 274 -36.85 -26.11 -48.14
C ILE A 274 -36.69 -26.88 -49.46
N GLY A 275 -37.72 -27.63 -49.88
CA GLY A 275 -37.74 -28.29 -51.20
C GLY A 275 -37.58 -27.30 -52.34
N TYR A 276 -38.33 -26.19 -52.32
CA TYR A 276 -38.26 -25.15 -53.35
C TYR A 276 -36.90 -24.40 -53.38
N VAL A 277 -36.33 -24.10 -52.21
CA VAL A 277 -35.02 -23.42 -52.08
C VAL A 277 -33.86 -24.32 -52.53
N ASN A 278 -33.99 -25.63 -52.39
CA ASN A 278 -32.98 -26.58 -52.88
C ASN A 278 -32.84 -26.62 -54.42
N GLU A 279 -33.91 -26.34 -55.17
CA GLU A 279 -33.89 -26.46 -56.63
C GLU A 279 -33.43 -25.18 -57.36
N LYS A 280 -33.46 -24.02 -56.69
CA LYS A 280 -33.24 -22.70 -57.30
C LYS A 280 -32.04 -21.94 -56.71
N SER A 281 -31.37 -21.10 -57.51
CA SER A 281 -30.37 -20.16 -56.99
C SER A 281 -31.07 -18.99 -56.29
N TYR A 282 -30.63 -18.66 -55.08
CA TYR A 282 -31.25 -17.60 -54.28
C TYR A 282 -30.25 -16.56 -53.77
N LEU A 283 -30.72 -15.31 -53.69
CA LEU A 283 -30.06 -14.21 -52.98
C LEU A 283 -30.99 -13.69 -51.88
N VAL A 284 -30.56 -13.84 -50.62
CA VAL A 284 -31.33 -13.38 -49.46
C VAL A 284 -30.55 -12.32 -48.70
N VAL A 285 -31.16 -11.15 -48.51
CA VAL A 285 -30.63 -10.06 -47.69
C VAL A 285 -31.37 -10.04 -46.35
N LEU A 286 -30.64 -10.19 -45.26
CA LEU A 286 -31.16 -10.18 -43.89
C LEU A 286 -30.71 -8.91 -43.18
N ASN A 287 -31.67 -8.05 -42.83
CA ASN A 287 -31.39 -6.80 -42.11
C ASN A 287 -31.81 -6.90 -40.65
N GLY A 288 -30.92 -6.43 -39.77
CA GLY A 288 -31.21 -6.25 -38.36
C GLY A 288 -31.10 -7.54 -37.56
N LEU A 289 -30.13 -8.39 -37.86
CA LEU A 289 -29.87 -9.58 -37.04
C LEU A 289 -29.13 -9.18 -35.75
N SER A 290 -29.70 -9.50 -34.57
CA SER A 290 -29.14 -9.04 -33.29
C SER A 290 -28.36 -10.11 -32.53
N THR A 291 -28.61 -11.40 -32.78
CA THR A 291 -27.91 -12.50 -32.09
C THR A 291 -27.47 -13.62 -33.03
N PHE A 292 -26.40 -14.33 -32.66
CA PHE A 292 -25.91 -15.48 -33.43
C PHE A 292 -26.83 -16.72 -33.35
N GLU A 293 -27.62 -16.86 -32.29
CA GLU A 293 -28.59 -17.95 -32.16
C GLU A 293 -29.75 -17.80 -33.17
N GLU A 294 -30.21 -16.55 -33.42
CA GLU A 294 -31.16 -16.27 -34.51
C GLU A 294 -30.58 -16.65 -35.87
N TRP A 295 -29.29 -16.39 -36.10
CA TRP A 295 -28.61 -16.81 -37.32
C TRP A 295 -28.51 -18.33 -37.47
N LYS A 296 -28.16 -19.07 -36.41
CA LYS A 296 -28.13 -20.54 -36.46
C LYS A 296 -29.48 -21.11 -36.91
N TRP A 297 -30.56 -20.53 -36.38
CA TRP A 297 -31.92 -20.92 -36.74
C TRP A 297 -32.23 -20.57 -38.21
N ILE A 298 -31.99 -19.32 -38.63
CA ILE A 298 -32.25 -18.89 -40.02
C ILE A 298 -31.41 -19.69 -41.03
N ARG A 299 -30.13 -19.95 -40.72
CA ARG A 299 -29.22 -20.72 -41.57
C ARG A 299 -29.71 -22.15 -41.81
N ALA A 300 -30.42 -22.76 -40.86
CA ALA A 300 -30.99 -24.09 -41.03
C ALA A 300 -32.04 -24.16 -42.16
N CYS A 301 -32.70 -23.04 -42.48
CA CYS A 301 -33.66 -22.94 -43.58
C CYS A 301 -33.01 -22.85 -44.97
N PHE A 302 -31.70 -22.62 -45.04
CA PHE A 302 -30.96 -22.38 -46.29
C PHE A 302 -29.80 -23.37 -46.46
N PRO A 303 -30.09 -24.61 -46.90
CA PRO A 303 -29.06 -25.60 -47.22
C PRO A 303 -28.20 -25.18 -48.42
N ASN A 304 -26.96 -25.69 -48.47
CA ASN A 304 -26.08 -25.53 -49.62
C ASN A 304 -26.55 -26.43 -50.77
N ASN A 305 -27.13 -25.83 -51.80
CA ASN A 305 -27.68 -26.52 -52.96
C ASN A 305 -26.72 -26.62 -54.16
N ARG A 306 -25.47 -26.15 -54.02
CA ARG A 306 -24.47 -26.06 -55.10
C ARG A 306 -24.97 -25.29 -56.34
N LYS A 307 -25.92 -24.37 -56.17
CA LYS A 307 -26.46 -23.51 -57.25
C LYS A 307 -25.91 -22.07 -57.21
N GLY A 308 -24.82 -21.85 -56.47
CA GLY A 308 -24.17 -20.55 -56.33
C GLY A 308 -24.96 -19.54 -55.51
N SER A 309 -25.82 -20.00 -54.58
CA SER A 309 -26.68 -19.17 -53.74
C SER A 309 -25.87 -18.28 -52.77
N ARG A 310 -26.42 -17.11 -52.41
CA ARG A 310 -25.74 -16.11 -51.55
C ARG A 310 -26.67 -15.58 -50.46
N ILE A 311 -26.13 -15.41 -49.25
CA ILE A 311 -26.84 -14.75 -48.14
C ILE A 311 -26.01 -13.55 -47.69
N ILE A 312 -26.64 -12.38 -47.65
CA ILE A 312 -26.04 -11.14 -47.14
C ILE A 312 -26.66 -10.85 -45.78
N VAL A 313 -25.84 -10.79 -44.73
CA VAL A 313 -26.27 -10.49 -43.35
C VAL A 313 -25.83 -9.09 -42.97
N CYS A 314 -26.78 -8.21 -42.65
CA CYS A 314 -26.51 -6.89 -42.13
C CYS A 314 -26.81 -6.83 -40.64
N THR A 315 -25.78 -6.54 -39.85
CA THR A 315 -25.87 -6.42 -38.39
C THR A 315 -25.07 -5.22 -37.88
N PRO A 316 -25.59 -4.48 -36.88
CA PRO A 316 -24.83 -3.41 -36.24
C PRO A 316 -23.73 -3.95 -35.30
N GLN A 317 -23.72 -5.25 -35.00
CA GLN A 317 -22.77 -5.88 -34.07
C GLN A 317 -21.64 -6.59 -34.85
N PRO A 318 -20.37 -6.18 -34.68
CA PRO A 318 -19.26 -6.80 -35.41
C PRO A 318 -19.04 -8.27 -35.00
N GLU A 319 -19.43 -8.65 -33.78
CA GLU A 319 -19.35 -10.03 -33.29
C GLU A 319 -20.25 -10.96 -34.09
N VAL A 320 -21.51 -10.53 -34.29
CA VAL A 320 -22.50 -11.31 -35.02
C VAL A 320 -22.10 -11.41 -36.49
N ALA A 321 -21.52 -10.34 -37.06
CA ALA A 321 -21.05 -10.34 -38.43
C ALA A 321 -19.95 -11.39 -38.69
N SER A 322 -18.92 -11.45 -37.82
CA SER A 322 -17.82 -12.41 -37.98
C SER A 322 -18.29 -13.85 -37.83
N LEU A 323 -19.14 -14.11 -36.83
CA LEU A 323 -19.69 -15.44 -36.57
C LEU A 323 -20.58 -15.95 -37.71
N CYS A 324 -21.37 -15.05 -38.33
CA CYS A 324 -22.22 -15.42 -39.47
C CYS A 324 -21.41 -15.84 -40.70
N ALA A 325 -20.24 -15.22 -40.93
CA ALA A 325 -19.37 -15.50 -42.08
C ALA A 325 -18.53 -16.79 -41.93
N GLY A 326 -18.29 -17.26 -40.69
CA GLY A 326 -17.58 -18.52 -40.39
C GLY A 326 -16.24 -18.35 -39.65
N GLN A 327 -15.70 -19.45 -39.11
CA GLN A 327 -14.50 -19.48 -38.25
C GLN A 327 -13.19 -19.03 -38.96
N GLU A 328 -13.10 -19.13 -40.29
CA GLU A 328 -11.99 -18.64 -41.11
C GLU A 328 -12.45 -17.44 -41.98
N SER A 329 -13.02 -16.41 -41.35
CA SER A 329 -13.51 -15.22 -42.04
C SER A 329 -12.40 -14.21 -42.34
N GLN A 330 -12.33 -13.77 -43.60
CA GLN A 330 -11.48 -12.66 -44.04
C GLN A 330 -12.27 -11.36 -43.91
N VAL A 331 -11.62 -10.30 -43.41
CA VAL A 331 -12.21 -8.96 -43.27
C VAL A 331 -11.70 -8.06 -44.38
N MET A 332 -12.61 -7.38 -45.07
CA MET A 332 -12.28 -6.41 -46.11
C MET A 332 -13.02 -5.09 -45.89
N GLU A 333 -12.38 -3.99 -46.25
CA GLU A 333 -13.00 -2.66 -46.26
C GLU A 333 -13.73 -2.44 -47.60
N LEU A 334 -15.05 -2.18 -47.55
CA LEU A 334 -15.87 -1.97 -48.74
C LEU A 334 -15.88 -0.49 -49.17
N LYS A 335 -16.03 0.43 -48.21
CA LYS A 335 -16.10 1.88 -48.48
C LYS A 335 -15.82 2.70 -47.23
N GLN A 336 -15.00 3.74 -47.39
CA GLN A 336 -14.74 4.76 -46.38
C GLN A 336 -15.47 6.06 -46.73
N PHE A 337 -16.35 6.54 -45.86
CA PHE A 337 -17.04 7.84 -46.03
C PHE A 337 -16.34 8.97 -45.24
N SER A 338 -15.68 8.64 -44.11
CA SER A 338 -14.83 9.54 -43.31
C SER A 338 -13.83 8.74 -42.44
N ALA A 339 -12.94 9.40 -41.69
CA ALA A 339 -11.98 8.71 -40.80
C ALA A 339 -12.66 7.79 -39.75
N ASP A 340 -13.93 8.07 -39.42
CA ASP A 340 -14.69 7.39 -38.38
C ASP A 340 -15.87 6.56 -38.94
N GLN A 341 -16.16 6.64 -40.25
CA GLN A 341 -17.26 5.93 -40.92
C GLN A 341 -16.73 5.00 -42.02
N THR A 342 -16.54 3.74 -41.64
CA THR A 342 -16.03 2.69 -42.53
C THR A 342 -16.95 1.48 -42.48
N ILE A 343 -17.20 0.87 -43.64
CA ILE A 343 -18.00 -0.35 -43.78
C ILE A 343 -17.07 -1.51 -44.14
N TYR A 344 -17.22 -2.61 -43.41
CA TYR A 344 -16.44 -3.83 -43.52
C TYR A 344 -17.34 -5.00 -43.96
N ALA A 345 -16.79 -5.90 -44.78
CA ALA A 345 -17.39 -7.17 -45.14
C ALA A 345 -16.57 -8.34 -44.56
N PHE A 346 -17.26 -9.32 -44.01
CA PHE A 346 -16.73 -10.60 -43.54
C PHE A 346 -17.22 -11.70 -44.48
N TYR A 347 -16.31 -12.53 -44.98
CA TYR A 347 -16.65 -13.68 -45.82
C TYR A 347 -15.61 -14.79 -45.66
N GLN A 348 -15.95 -16.02 -46.02
CA GLN A 348 -15.08 -17.19 -45.87
C GLN A 348 -13.97 -17.23 -46.94
N LYS A 349 -12.74 -17.54 -46.55
CA LYS A 349 -11.57 -17.58 -47.45
C LYS A 349 -11.58 -18.81 -48.39
N ASP A 350 -11.41 -18.59 -49.69
CA ASP A 350 -11.32 -19.67 -50.69
C ASP A 350 -10.03 -20.49 -50.52
N ARG A 351 -10.15 -21.81 -50.29
CA ARG A 351 -9.00 -22.72 -50.11
C ARG A 351 -8.30 -23.12 -51.43
N THR A 352 -8.71 -22.58 -52.57
CA THR A 352 -8.20 -22.97 -53.89
C THR A 352 -7.73 -21.76 -54.70
N LYS A 353 -6.47 -21.37 -54.49
CA LYS A 353 -5.51 -20.81 -55.46
C LYS A 353 -4.37 -20.12 -54.70
N SER A 354 -3.36 -20.90 -54.33
CA SER A 354 -1.99 -20.39 -54.26
C SER A 354 -1.02 -21.52 -54.64
N PRO A 355 -0.09 -21.32 -55.58
CA PRO A 355 0.92 -22.32 -55.94
C PRO A 355 1.89 -22.57 -54.79
N MET A 356 2.32 -23.83 -54.70
CA MET A 356 3.31 -24.37 -53.75
C MET A 356 4.53 -23.49 -53.52
N LEU A 357 4.90 -23.32 -52.25
CA LEU A 357 6.25 -23.64 -51.82
C LEU A 357 6.15 -24.67 -50.69
N MET A 358 6.30 -25.94 -51.09
CA MET A 358 6.49 -27.08 -50.21
C MET A 358 7.83 -26.97 -49.47
N ALA A 359 7.82 -27.26 -48.18
CA ALA A 359 8.86 -28.07 -47.56
C ALA A 359 8.20 -28.99 -46.54
N SER A 360 8.08 -30.25 -46.95
CA SER A 360 7.39 -31.37 -46.35
C SER A 360 7.93 -31.77 -44.97
N LEU A 361 7.04 -32.21 -44.08
CA LEU A 361 7.33 -33.27 -43.12
C LEU A 361 6.28 -34.36 -43.32
N ASN A 362 6.70 -35.43 -44.01
CA ASN A 362 5.97 -36.68 -44.09
C ASN A 362 6.31 -37.58 -42.89
N GLU A 363 5.27 -38.32 -42.53
CA GLU A 363 5.12 -39.48 -41.64
C GLU A 363 6.27 -40.50 -41.64
N ALA A 364 6.42 -41.24 -40.53
CA ALA A 364 6.22 -42.71 -40.50
C ALA A 364 6.50 -43.35 -39.11
N THR A 365 5.42 -43.83 -38.48
CA THR A 365 5.18 -45.18 -37.89
C THR A 365 6.27 -46.05 -37.21
N SER A 366 5.88 -46.54 -36.01
CA SER A 366 6.04 -47.91 -35.43
C SER A 366 7.45 -48.41 -35.05
N THR A 367 7.71 -48.93 -33.84
CA THR A 367 7.27 -50.27 -33.38
C THR A 367 7.68 -50.55 -31.90
N ASN A 368 6.79 -51.24 -31.19
CA ASN A 368 6.93 -52.35 -30.21
C ASN A 368 7.99 -52.38 -29.08
N ASN A 369 7.47 -52.56 -27.84
CA ASN A 369 7.77 -53.61 -26.84
C ASN A 369 7.55 -53.03 -25.42
N SER A 370 7.00 -53.67 -24.39
CA SER A 370 6.31 -54.95 -24.15
C SER A 370 5.80 -54.85 -22.69
N VAL A 371 4.57 -55.26 -22.42
CA VAL A 371 4.01 -55.45 -21.05
C VAL A 371 4.46 -56.83 -20.52
N PRO A 372 4.46 -57.10 -19.19
CA PRO A 372 3.27 -57.65 -18.50
C PRO A 372 3.00 -57.00 -17.11
N SER A 373 1.76 -56.63 -16.75
CA SER A 373 0.68 -57.44 -16.12
C SER A 373 1.03 -57.83 -14.66
N ASN A 374 0.27 -57.44 -13.63
CA ASN A 374 -1.02 -58.05 -13.24
C ASN A 374 -1.86 -57.08 -12.36
N GLU A 375 -3.14 -56.87 -12.72
CA GLU A 375 -4.39 -57.41 -12.12
C GLU A 375 -4.87 -56.65 -10.85
N ILE A 376 -5.84 -55.73 -11.04
CA ILE A 376 -7.29 -55.88 -10.77
C ILE A 376 -7.62 -55.98 -9.27
N GLN A 377 -8.24 -54.94 -8.71
CA GLN A 377 -9.66 -54.97 -8.34
C GLN A 377 -10.14 -53.58 -7.89
N GLY A 378 -11.19 -53.07 -8.53
CA GLY A 378 -11.85 -51.84 -8.10
C GLY A 378 -12.72 -52.09 -6.87
N HIS A 379 -12.83 -51.10 -6.00
CA HIS A 379 -14.05 -50.83 -5.24
C HIS A 379 -14.16 -49.33 -4.92
N GLN A 380 -15.41 -48.87 -5.04
CA GLN A 380 -15.90 -47.58 -4.60
C GLN A 380 -15.54 -47.30 -3.13
N SER A 381 -14.97 -46.13 -2.81
CA SER A 381 -15.44 -45.35 -1.66
C SER A 381 -15.26 -43.87 -1.96
N LYS A 382 -16.39 -43.18 -2.12
CA LYS A 382 -16.49 -41.73 -2.23
C LYS A 382 -17.04 -41.24 -0.90
N CYS A 383 -16.35 -41.54 0.21
CA CYS A 383 -16.76 -41.14 1.55
C CYS A 383 -15.65 -41.31 2.62
N ASP A 384 -14.41 -40.89 2.36
CA ASP A 384 -13.32 -41.01 3.36
C ASP A 384 -12.47 -39.73 3.55
N ASP A 385 -12.71 -38.67 2.76
CA ASP A 385 -11.82 -37.50 2.76
C ASP A 385 -12.20 -36.45 3.84
N GLU A 386 -13.50 -36.24 4.11
CA GLU A 386 -13.93 -35.33 5.19
C GLU A 386 -13.64 -35.89 6.58
N THR A 387 -13.82 -37.20 6.77
CA THR A 387 -13.54 -37.89 8.03
C THR A 387 -12.03 -37.89 8.33
N ARG A 388 -11.17 -38.02 7.31
CA ARG A 388 -9.70 -37.86 7.46
C ARG A 388 -9.30 -36.44 7.83
N VAL A 389 -9.96 -35.41 7.29
CA VAL A 389 -9.67 -34.01 7.64
C VAL A 389 -10.05 -33.70 9.09
N ILE A 390 -11.19 -34.22 9.58
CA ILE A 390 -11.63 -34.04 10.98
C ILE A 390 -10.75 -34.85 11.95
N THR A 391 -10.37 -36.07 11.57
CA THR A 391 -9.48 -36.93 12.39
C THR A 391 -8.05 -36.38 12.44
N ASN A 392 -7.55 -35.79 11.35
CA ASN A 392 -6.27 -35.05 11.29
C ASN A 392 -6.29 -33.73 12.08
N ARG A 393 -7.46 -33.08 12.21
CA ARG A 393 -7.65 -31.88 13.07
C ARG A 393 -7.64 -32.26 14.55
N LEU A 394 -8.34 -33.33 14.93
CA LEU A 394 -8.38 -33.84 16.31
C LEU A 394 -7.05 -34.43 16.76
N THR A 395 -6.31 -35.12 15.88
CA THR A 395 -4.95 -35.58 16.19
C THR A 395 -3.99 -34.41 16.31
N ARG A 396 -4.05 -33.36 15.48
CA ARG A 396 -3.22 -32.15 15.70
C ARG A 396 -3.48 -31.46 17.03
N VAL A 397 -4.74 -31.41 17.46
CA VAL A 397 -5.13 -30.89 18.78
C VAL A 397 -4.65 -31.83 19.89
N LYS A 398 -4.75 -33.16 19.75
CA LYS A 398 -4.21 -34.14 20.71
C LYS A 398 -2.68 -34.15 20.78
N THR A 399 -1.98 -34.00 19.66
CA THR A 399 -0.51 -33.91 19.61
C THR A 399 -0.01 -32.56 20.15
N MET A 400 -0.79 -31.47 20.01
CA MET A 400 -0.53 -30.20 20.70
C MET A 400 -0.88 -30.24 22.20
N ILE A 401 -1.91 -30.99 22.60
CA ILE A 401 -2.29 -31.22 24.01
C ILE A 401 -1.19 -32.02 24.71
N ASN A 402 -0.65 -33.07 24.08
CA ASN A 402 0.48 -33.83 24.63
C ASN A 402 1.82 -33.07 24.57
N ALA A 403 1.96 -32.08 23.68
CA ALA A 403 3.13 -31.18 23.66
C ALA A 403 3.07 -30.05 24.71
N LEU A 404 1.95 -29.92 25.44
CA LEU A 404 1.71 -28.91 26.47
C LEU A 404 1.74 -29.49 27.90
N GLU A 405 2.05 -30.77 28.09
CA GLU A 405 2.23 -31.40 29.41
C GLU A 405 3.47 -30.87 30.20
N GLU A 406 4.07 -29.73 29.81
CA GLU A 406 5.25 -29.14 30.48
C GLU A 406 5.16 -27.63 30.84
N SER A 407 4.01 -26.95 30.72
CA SER A 407 4.00 -25.48 30.91
C SER A 407 3.69 -25.01 32.34
N GLN A 408 4.72 -24.96 33.19
CA GLN A 408 4.76 -23.96 34.28
C GLN A 408 4.79 -22.56 33.63
N LEU A 409 3.82 -21.70 33.95
CA LEU A 409 3.71 -20.33 33.42
C LEU A 409 4.71 -19.41 34.13
N ILE A 410 5.94 -19.34 33.62
CA ILE A 410 7.02 -18.55 34.22
C ILE A 410 6.68 -17.05 34.19
N GLY A 411 6.82 -16.39 35.33
CA GLY A 411 6.69 -14.93 35.47
C GLY A 411 5.26 -14.38 35.39
N ARG A 412 4.23 -15.24 35.45
CA ARG A 412 2.81 -14.84 35.26
C ARG A 412 1.85 -15.32 36.35
N GLU A 413 2.39 -15.80 37.46
CA GLU A 413 1.59 -16.37 38.56
C GLU A 413 0.69 -15.33 39.23
N LYS A 414 1.13 -14.07 39.25
CA LYS A 414 0.32 -12.96 39.76
C LYS A 414 -0.88 -12.71 38.84
N GLU A 415 -0.64 -12.51 37.55
CA GLU A 415 -1.70 -12.28 36.55
C GLU A 415 -2.73 -13.42 36.55
N LYS A 416 -2.27 -14.66 36.67
CA LYS A 416 -3.14 -15.84 36.79
C LYS A 416 -4.02 -15.77 38.04
N SER A 417 -3.42 -15.42 39.18
CA SER A 417 -4.14 -15.35 40.47
C SER A 417 -5.19 -14.24 40.45
N ASP A 418 -4.81 -13.05 39.97
CA ASP A 418 -5.69 -11.88 39.84
C ASP A 418 -6.88 -12.19 38.92
N MET A 419 -6.65 -12.86 37.78
CA MET A 419 -7.72 -13.28 36.88
C MET A 419 -8.66 -14.32 37.51
N ILE A 420 -8.13 -15.28 38.26
CA ILE A 420 -8.95 -16.28 38.96
C ILE A 420 -9.82 -15.58 40.02
N GLU A 421 -9.27 -14.63 40.76
CA GLU A 421 -10.01 -13.85 41.75
C GLU A 421 -11.14 -13.05 41.11
N LEU A 422 -10.89 -12.38 39.98
CA LEU A 422 -11.92 -11.66 39.22
C LEU A 422 -13.07 -12.58 38.74
N ILE A 423 -12.74 -13.80 38.33
CA ILE A 423 -13.73 -14.81 37.92
C ILE A 423 -14.61 -15.23 39.10
N LEU A 424 -14.03 -15.31 40.31
CA LEU A 424 -14.70 -15.75 41.54
C LEU A 424 -15.56 -14.65 42.19
N ASN A 425 -15.12 -13.39 42.17
CA ASN A 425 -15.68 -12.31 43.00
C ASN A 425 -16.76 -11.43 42.34
N SER A 426 -17.11 -11.61 41.05
CA SER A 426 -18.18 -10.82 40.42
C SER A 426 -19.60 -11.30 40.80
N GLU A 427 -20.53 -10.41 41.09
CA GLU A 427 -21.95 -10.75 41.34
C GLU A 427 -22.82 -10.71 40.06
N ASP A 428 -22.37 -10.01 39.00
CA ASP A 428 -23.05 -9.87 37.70
C ASP A 428 -22.28 -10.54 36.54
N LEU A 429 -22.94 -10.64 35.36
CA LEU A 429 -22.33 -11.13 34.12
C LEU A 429 -21.13 -10.24 33.73
N SER A 430 -19.92 -10.68 34.08
CA SER A 430 -18.69 -9.95 33.78
C SER A 430 -17.99 -10.49 32.55
N VAL A 431 -17.67 -9.58 31.63
CA VAL A 431 -16.79 -9.84 30.49
C VAL A 431 -15.39 -9.41 30.88
N ILE A 432 -14.47 -10.36 30.99
CA ILE A 432 -13.05 -10.10 31.29
C ILE A 432 -12.30 -10.01 29.96
N SER A 433 -11.66 -8.88 29.70
CA SER A 433 -10.95 -8.65 28.43
C SER A 433 -9.44 -8.59 28.65
N VAL A 434 -8.71 -9.56 28.08
CA VAL A 434 -7.25 -9.61 28.11
C VAL A 434 -6.70 -9.09 26.79
N TRP A 435 -5.85 -8.08 26.83
CA TRP A 435 -5.28 -7.49 25.61
C TRP A 435 -3.78 -7.23 25.67
N GLY A 436 -3.17 -7.13 24.48
CA GLY A 436 -1.75 -6.86 24.30
C GLY A 436 -1.23 -7.35 22.94
N MET A 437 0.03 -7.04 22.62
CA MET A 437 0.73 -7.48 21.41
C MET A 437 0.62 -8.99 21.12
N GLY A 438 0.69 -9.36 19.84
CA GLY A 438 0.84 -10.75 19.42
C GLY A 438 2.09 -11.38 20.02
N GLY A 439 2.02 -12.64 20.45
CA GLY A 439 3.16 -13.35 21.04
C GLY A 439 3.40 -13.12 22.54
N LEU A 440 2.63 -12.25 23.21
CA LEU A 440 2.71 -12.03 24.67
C LEU A 440 2.27 -13.23 25.55
N GLY A 441 1.66 -14.26 24.94
CA GLY A 441 1.16 -15.41 25.70
C GLY A 441 -0.26 -15.26 26.24
N LYS A 442 -1.09 -14.32 25.74
CA LYS A 442 -2.49 -14.14 26.15
C LYS A 442 -3.29 -15.45 26.12
N THR A 443 -3.27 -16.15 24.99
CA THR A 443 -3.94 -17.44 24.81
C THR A 443 -3.41 -18.49 25.79
N THR A 444 -2.10 -18.48 26.07
CA THR A 444 -1.48 -19.41 27.03
C THR A 444 -1.94 -19.13 28.45
N LEU A 445 -1.93 -17.86 28.87
CA LEU A 445 -2.41 -17.42 30.19
C LEU A 445 -3.90 -17.79 30.37
N VAL A 446 -4.74 -17.45 29.40
CA VAL A 446 -6.18 -17.73 29.50
C VAL A 446 -6.47 -19.23 29.47
N LYS A 447 -5.74 -20.02 28.69
CA LYS A 447 -5.89 -21.49 28.69
C LYS A 447 -5.48 -22.11 30.03
N ASP A 448 -4.42 -21.61 30.65
CA ASP A 448 -3.97 -22.08 31.96
C ASP A 448 -4.93 -21.66 33.09
N VAL A 449 -5.47 -20.42 33.04
CA VAL A 449 -6.56 -19.99 33.92
C VAL A 449 -7.79 -20.88 33.72
N TYR A 450 -8.20 -21.14 32.47
CA TYR A 450 -9.29 -22.05 32.15
C TYR A 450 -9.01 -23.44 32.75
N GLN A 451 -7.84 -24.02 32.57
CA GLN A 451 -7.50 -25.35 33.09
C GLN A 451 -7.24 -25.41 34.61
N SER A 452 -7.30 -24.28 35.32
CA SER A 452 -7.08 -24.22 36.77
C SER A 452 -8.07 -25.09 37.54
N GLN A 453 -7.54 -25.93 38.45
CA GLN A 453 -8.38 -26.76 39.33
C GLN A 453 -9.32 -25.95 40.21
N LYS A 454 -9.00 -24.69 40.52
CA LYS A 454 -9.87 -23.80 41.31
C LYS A 454 -11.18 -23.46 40.59
N LEU A 455 -11.20 -23.52 39.25
CA LEU A 455 -12.38 -23.20 38.44
C LEU A 455 -13.15 -24.45 37.97
N ILE A 456 -12.47 -25.60 37.95
CA ILE A 456 -13.08 -26.89 37.59
C ILE A 456 -14.11 -27.25 38.66
N GLY A 457 -15.37 -27.44 38.25
CA GLY A 457 -16.48 -27.77 39.14
C GLY A 457 -17.36 -26.59 39.58
N LEU A 458 -16.94 -25.33 39.34
CA LEU A 458 -17.75 -24.14 39.63
C LEU A 458 -18.70 -23.74 38.50
N PHE A 459 -18.41 -24.17 37.27
CA PHE A 459 -19.19 -23.86 36.08
C PHE A 459 -19.70 -25.17 35.49
N GLU A 460 -21.00 -25.25 35.21
CA GLU A 460 -21.68 -26.43 34.67
C GLU A 460 -21.30 -26.68 33.21
N LYS A 461 -21.11 -25.60 32.45
CA LYS A 461 -20.80 -25.62 31.02
C LYS A 461 -19.61 -24.73 30.73
N ARG A 462 -18.68 -25.23 29.93
CA ARG A 462 -17.51 -24.45 29.55
C ARG A 462 -17.18 -24.63 28.09
N ALA A 463 -16.64 -23.56 27.51
CA ALA A 463 -16.19 -23.56 26.12
C ALA A 463 -14.97 -22.66 25.97
N CYS A 464 -14.03 -23.07 25.14
CA CYS A 464 -12.88 -22.28 24.74
C CYS A 464 -12.71 -22.34 23.23
N VAL A 465 -13.12 -21.28 22.55
CA VAL A 465 -13.16 -21.20 21.09
C VAL A 465 -12.26 -20.08 20.61
N THR A 466 -11.40 -20.40 19.63
CA THR A 466 -10.60 -19.40 18.92
C THR A 466 -11.38 -18.91 17.69
N VAL A 467 -11.49 -17.59 17.55
CA VAL A 467 -12.18 -16.94 16.43
C VAL A 467 -11.37 -17.12 15.15
N MET A 468 -11.86 -17.97 14.24
CA MET A 468 -11.16 -18.28 12.99
C MET A 468 -11.24 -17.14 11.96
N ARG A 469 -10.28 -17.11 11.03
CA ARG A 469 -10.20 -16.13 9.94
C ARG A 469 -10.31 -16.82 8.57
N PRO A 470 -11.16 -16.33 7.65
CA PRO A 470 -12.10 -15.22 7.80
C PRO A 470 -13.20 -15.50 8.85
N PHE A 471 -13.72 -14.45 9.48
CA PHE A 471 -14.75 -14.60 10.52
C PHE A 471 -16.07 -15.07 9.89
N ILE A 472 -16.58 -16.18 10.39
CA ILE A 472 -17.87 -16.76 9.99
C ILE A 472 -18.63 -17.13 11.26
N LEU A 473 -19.67 -16.35 11.59
CA LEU A 473 -20.46 -16.53 12.81
C LEU A 473 -21.03 -17.95 12.93
N LYS A 474 -21.50 -18.53 11.82
CA LYS A 474 -22.04 -19.90 11.75
C LYS A 474 -21.05 -20.93 12.31
N GLU A 475 -19.79 -20.86 11.88
CA GLU A 475 -18.75 -21.82 12.29
C GLU A 475 -18.32 -21.62 13.76
N LEU A 476 -18.30 -20.37 14.23
CA LEU A 476 -18.05 -20.08 15.65
C LEU A 476 -19.16 -20.68 16.54
N LEU A 477 -20.43 -20.45 16.19
CA LEU A 477 -21.58 -20.95 16.95
C LEU A 477 -21.60 -22.48 16.99
N LYS A 478 -21.33 -23.14 15.86
CA LYS A 478 -21.16 -24.60 15.81
C LYS A 478 -20.08 -25.08 16.78
N SER A 479 -18.92 -24.43 16.77
CA SER A 479 -17.81 -24.79 17.67
C SER A 479 -18.19 -24.63 19.14
N LEU A 480 -18.90 -23.55 19.49
CA LEU A 480 -19.40 -23.33 20.86
C LEU A 480 -20.37 -24.43 21.29
N ILE A 481 -21.38 -24.74 20.47
CA ILE A 481 -22.39 -25.78 20.78
C ILE A 481 -21.71 -27.15 20.94
N MET A 482 -20.78 -27.50 20.05
CA MET A 482 -20.05 -28.77 20.13
C MET A 482 -19.26 -28.90 21.44
N GLN A 483 -18.58 -27.84 21.89
CA GLN A 483 -17.80 -27.87 23.13
C GLN A 483 -18.69 -27.90 24.39
N ILE A 484 -19.76 -27.12 24.41
CA ILE A 484 -20.74 -27.10 25.51
C ILE A 484 -21.41 -28.48 25.67
N ASN A 485 -21.61 -29.21 24.57
CA ASN A 485 -22.21 -30.54 24.57
C ASN A 485 -21.24 -31.66 24.94
N ALA A 486 -19.96 -31.52 24.62
CA ALA A 486 -18.92 -32.50 24.97
C ALA A 486 -18.72 -32.64 26.49
N GLU A 487 -18.90 -31.56 27.27
CA GLU A 487 -18.75 -31.60 28.73
C GLU A 487 -19.96 -32.19 29.48
N SER A 488 -21.12 -32.40 28.83
CA SER A 488 -22.30 -33.06 29.46
C SER A 488 -22.10 -34.56 29.71
N PHE A 489 -21.15 -35.20 29.02
CA PHE A 489 -20.93 -36.64 29.11
C PHE A 489 -19.72 -36.91 30.01
N GLY A 490 -19.94 -36.78 31.32
CA GLY A 490 -18.97 -37.17 32.33
C GLY A 490 -18.63 -38.66 32.24
N LYS A 491 -17.33 -38.98 32.35
CA LYS A 491 -16.73 -40.28 32.71
C LYS A 491 -17.72 -41.42 33.02
N LYS A 492 -18.22 -42.14 32.01
CA LYS A 492 -18.69 -43.52 32.16
C LYS A 492 -18.52 -44.27 30.84
N VAL A 493 -17.62 -45.25 30.89
CA VAL A 493 -17.42 -46.39 29.97
C VAL A 493 -17.10 -46.04 28.51
N ALA A 494 -15.80 -46.06 28.21
CA ALA A 494 -15.29 -46.18 26.85
C ALA A 494 -15.50 -47.62 26.36
N SER A 495 -16.61 -47.91 25.68
CA SER A 495 -16.66 -49.00 24.68
C SER A 495 -17.88 -49.01 23.77
N ASP A 496 -19.01 -48.38 24.10
CA ASP A 496 -20.19 -48.43 23.23
C ASP A 496 -20.91 -47.09 23.13
N PHE A 497 -20.53 -46.20 22.21
CA PHE A 497 -21.43 -45.13 21.79
C PHE A 497 -21.17 -44.70 20.35
N ARG A 498 -22.10 -45.08 19.47
CA ARG A 498 -22.21 -44.61 18.08
C ARG A 498 -22.31 -43.07 18.06
N TRP A 499 -21.36 -42.41 17.41
CA TRP A 499 -21.51 -41.03 16.97
C TRP A 499 -22.49 -40.97 15.78
N GLY A 500 -23.74 -40.60 16.04
CA GLY A 500 -24.79 -40.29 15.06
C GLY A 500 -26.12 -40.11 15.81
N PRO A 501 -27.08 -39.23 15.44
CA PRO A 501 -27.33 -38.45 14.21
C PRO A 501 -27.27 -36.91 14.38
N SER A 502 -26.74 -36.40 15.51
CA SER A 502 -26.87 -34.99 15.91
C SER A 502 -25.91 -34.01 15.20
N ILE A 503 -24.78 -34.49 14.66
CA ILE A 503 -23.80 -33.63 13.93
C ILE A 503 -24.38 -33.19 12.58
N ASN A 504 -25.00 -34.12 11.83
CA ASN A 504 -25.64 -33.83 10.56
C ASN A 504 -26.77 -32.79 10.70
N LYS A 505 -27.47 -32.79 11.84
CA LYS A 505 -28.51 -31.80 12.14
C LYS A 505 -27.92 -30.39 12.34
N ILE A 506 -26.83 -30.26 13.11
CA ILE A 506 -26.14 -28.97 13.36
C ILE A 506 -25.48 -28.42 12.08
N GLU A 507 -25.03 -29.30 11.18
CA GLU A 507 -24.37 -28.92 9.94
C GLU A 507 -25.33 -28.23 8.95
N LEU A 508 -26.59 -28.68 8.94
CA LEU A 508 -27.68 -28.17 8.11
C LEU A 508 -28.38 -26.91 8.67
N MET A 509 -28.22 -26.60 9.96
CA MET A 509 -28.91 -25.47 10.61
C MET A 509 -28.48 -24.09 10.08
N GLY A 510 -29.44 -23.16 10.05
CA GLY A 510 -29.20 -21.74 9.80
C GLY A 510 -28.60 -21.02 11.00
N VAL A 511 -28.12 -19.77 10.82
CA VAL A 511 -27.50 -18.98 11.92
C VAL A 511 -28.49 -18.73 13.06
N ASP A 512 -29.73 -18.35 12.75
CA ASP A 512 -30.76 -18.06 13.76
C ASP A 512 -31.18 -19.31 14.55
N GLU A 513 -31.19 -20.48 13.89
CA GLU A 513 -31.45 -21.76 14.55
C GLU A 513 -30.30 -22.14 15.49
N LEU A 514 -29.05 -21.92 15.08
CA LEU A 514 -27.88 -22.14 15.93
C LEU A 514 -27.87 -21.19 17.14
N ILE A 515 -28.33 -19.95 17.00
CA ILE A 515 -28.46 -19.02 18.12
C ILE A 515 -29.51 -19.53 19.12
N LYS A 516 -30.67 -19.99 18.63
CA LYS A 516 -31.72 -20.57 19.50
C LYS A 516 -31.24 -21.84 20.21
N GLU A 517 -30.53 -22.70 19.50
CA GLU A 517 -29.96 -23.93 20.05
C GLU A 517 -28.89 -23.61 21.10
N LEU A 518 -27.98 -22.67 20.83
CA LEU A 518 -26.99 -22.24 21.82
C LEU A 518 -27.68 -21.63 23.05
N ALA A 519 -28.70 -20.79 22.85
CA ALA A 519 -29.46 -20.18 23.94
C ALA A 519 -30.15 -21.23 24.83
N SER A 520 -30.75 -22.28 24.27
CA SER A 520 -31.38 -23.36 25.05
C SER A 520 -30.37 -24.16 25.88
N HIS A 521 -29.13 -24.28 25.40
CA HIS A 521 -28.07 -24.97 26.12
C HIS A 521 -27.48 -24.15 27.27
N LEU A 522 -27.51 -22.82 27.16
CA LEU A 522 -26.97 -21.85 28.12
C LEU A 522 -28.01 -21.39 29.17
N GLU A 523 -29.30 -21.48 28.88
CA GLU A 523 -30.39 -20.99 29.73
C GLU A 523 -30.39 -21.69 31.10
N GLY A 524 -30.29 -20.88 32.18
CA GLY A 524 -30.32 -21.35 33.57
C GLY A 524 -29.06 -22.08 34.06
N LYS A 525 -27.95 -22.05 33.32
CA LYS A 525 -26.69 -22.73 33.69
C LYS A 525 -25.55 -21.76 33.88
N ARG A 526 -24.71 -22.03 34.87
CA ARG A 526 -23.49 -21.23 35.11
C ARG A 526 -22.39 -21.60 34.10
N CYS A 527 -22.09 -20.70 33.17
CA CYS A 527 -21.19 -20.95 32.04
C CYS A 527 -19.86 -20.18 32.13
N LEU A 528 -18.75 -20.80 31.70
CA LEU A 528 -17.47 -20.12 31.47
C LEU A 528 -17.08 -20.23 29.99
N ILE A 529 -17.14 -19.11 29.27
CA ILE A 529 -16.89 -19.05 27.82
C ILE A 529 -15.63 -18.24 27.55
N VAL A 530 -14.67 -18.82 26.84
CA VAL A 530 -13.47 -18.15 26.35
C VAL A 530 -13.57 -17.93 24.85
N LEU A 531 -13.44 -16.67 24.43
CA LEU A 531 -13.34 -16.24 23.04
C LEU A 531 -11.93 -15.73 22.76
N ASP A 532 -11.16 -16.49 22.02
CA ASP A 532 -9.74 -16.22 21.77
C ASP A 532 -9.50 -15.56 20.40
N ASP A 533 -8.64 -14.53 20.37
CA ASP A 533 -8.19 -13.74 19.19
C ASP A 533 -9.30 -12.96 18.45
N LEU A 534 -10.11 -12.23 19.20
CA LEU A 534 -11.12 -11.31 18.64
C LEU A 534 -10.45 -10.09 17.98
N SER A 535 -10.87 -9.73 16.75
CA SER A 535 -10.20 -8.67 15.97
C SER A 535 -11.07 -7.49 15.54
N SER A 536 -12.37 -7.47 15.85
CA SER A 536 -13.18 -6.27 15.64
C SER A 536 -14.32 -6.14 16.65
N THR A 537 -14.79 -4.91 16.85
CA THR A 537 -15.98 -4.62 17.67
C THR A 537 -17.27 -5.11 17.00
N ALA A 538 -17.30 -5.14 15.66
CA ALA A 538 -18.44 -5.67 14.91
C ALA A 538 -18.61 -7.19 15.11
N GLU A 539 -17.51 -7.94 15.18
CA GLU A 539 -17.54 -9.36 15.55
C GLU A 539 -18.11 -9.56 16.94
N TRP A 540 -17.65 -8.75 17.91
CA TRP A 540 -18.18 -8.82 19.28
C TRP A 540 -19.68 -8.58 19.31
N GLU A 541 -20.20 -7.56 18.63
CA GLU A 541 -21.63 -7.25 18.67
C GLU A 541 -22.48 -8.40 18.10
N GLN A 542 -22.04 -9.01 16.99
CA GLN A 542 -22.70 -10.19 16.42
C GLN A 542 -22.69 -11.38 17.38
N ILE A 543 -21.56 -11.63 18.05
CA ILE A 543 -21.42 -12.71 19.02
C ILE A 543 -22.25 -12.44 20.29
N ARG A 544 -22.24 -11.19 20.77
CA ARG A 544 -22.94 -10.73 21.98
C ARG A 544 -24.44 -10.99 21.90
N HIS A 545 -25.06 -10.79 20.73
CA HIS A 545 -26.46 -11.11 20.52
C HIS A 545 -26.80 -12.60 20.78
N SER A 546 -25.82 -13.49 20.63
CA SER A 546 -25.99 -14.93 20.87
C SER A 546 -26.00 -15.31 22.36
N PHE A 547 -25.65 -14.36 23.24
CA PHE A 547 -25.43 -14.59 24.67
C PHE A 547 -26.44 -13.88 25.59
N LEU A 548 -27.53 -13.32 25.02
CA LEU A 548 -28.52 -12.53 25.76
C LEU A 548 -29.27 -13.31 26.86
N LYS A 549 -29.24 -14.65 26.84
CA LYS A 549 -29.87 -15.54 27.82
C LYS A 549 -28.94 -16.10 28.90
N LEU A 550 -27.68 -15.66 28.96
CA LEU A 550 -26.75 -16.12 29.99
C LEU A 550 -27.20 -15.65 31.37
N ASP A 551 -27.09 -16.54 32.36
CA ASP A 551 -27.29 -16.19 33.76
C ASP A 551 -26.21 -15.21 34.25
N ASN A 552 -26.55 -14.35 35.22
CA ASN A 552 -25.64 -13.34 35.80
C ASN A 552 -24.42 -13.97 36.47
N THR A 553 -24.50 -15.26 36.81
CA THR A 553 -23.38 -16.03 37.37
C THR A 553 -22.37 -16.51 36.32
N SER A 554 -22.68 -16.36 35.03
CA SER A 554 -21.80 -16.76 33.92
C SER A 554 -20.68 -15.76 33.65
N ARG A 555 -19.59 -16.22 33.03
CA ARG A 555 -18.38 -15.43 32.75
C ARG A 555 -17.94 -15.59 31.31
N ILE A 556 -17.54 -14.48 30.68
CA ILE A 556 -16.95 -14.48 29.35
C ILE A 556 -15.54 -13.92 29.44
N ILE A 557 -14.54 -14.64 28.93
CA ILE A 557 -13.17 -14.15 28.79
C ILE A 557 -12.91 -13.89 27.31
N VAL A 558 -12.46 -12.70 26.97
CA VAL A 558 -12.11 -12.31 25.60
C VAL A 558 -10.61 -12.03 25.54
N THR A 559 -9.89 -12.63 24.59
CA THR A 559 -8.54 -12.21 24.25
C THR A 559 -8.55 -11.39 22.95
N THR A 560 -7.81 -10.28 22.93
CA THR A 560 -7.69 -9.43 21.75
C THR A 560 -6.31 -8.78 21.67
N ARG A 561 -5.96 -8.26 20.50
CA ARG A 561 -4.72 -7.50 20.29
C ARG A 561 -4.91 -6.00 20.47
N GLU A 562 -6.14 -5.50 20.34
CA GLU A 562 -6.43 -4.06 20.33
C GLU A 562 -7.11 -3.64 21.63
N GLN A 563 -6.61 -2.55 22.24
CA GLN A 563 -7.19 -2.00 23.47
C GLN A 563 -8.63 -1.51 23.26
N SER A 564 -8.93 -0.94 22.08
CA SER A 564 -10.25 -0.44 21.70
C SER A 564 -11.31 -1.54 21.78
N ILE A 565 -10.98 -2.75 21.31
CA ILE A 565 -11.86 -3.91 21.35
C ILE A 565 -12.06 -4.36 22.80
N ALA A 566 -10.98 -4.45 23.58
CA ALA A 566 -11.07 -4.84 25.00
C ALA A 566 -11.98 -3.90 25.81
N LYS A 567 -11.86 -2.58 25.59
CA LYS A 567 -12.72 -1.55 26.20
C LYS A 567 -14.16 -1.60 25.70
N HIS A 568 -14.38 -2.06 24.48
CA HIS A 568 -15.73 -2.21 23.93
C HIS A 568 -16.43 -3.47 24.47
N CYS A 569 -15.67 -4.55 24.67
CA CYS A 569 -16.19 -5.80 25.21
C CYS A 569 -16.55 -5.70 26.69
N SER A 570 -15.68 -5.05 27.50
CA SER A 570 -15.90 -4.92 28.95
C SER A 570 -16.29 -3.50 29.35
N LYS A 571 -17.41 -3.37 30.07
CA LYS A 571 -17.92 -2.07 30.55
C LYS A 571 -17.16 -1.51 31.76
N ASN A 572 -16.56 -2.39 32.58
CA ASN A 572 -15.83 -1.99 33.80
C ASN A 572 -14.32 -2.01 33.54
N GLN A 573 -13.61 -0.97 33.98
CA GLN A 573 -12.15 -0.89 33.77
C GLN A 573 -11.38 -1.99 34.52
N ASP A 574 -11.88 -2.41 35.68
CA ASP A 574 -11.24 -3.45 36.51
C ASP A 574 -11.26 -4.84 35.85
N ASN A 575 -12.13 -5.03 34.85
CA ASN A 575 -12.24 -6.27 34.07
C ASN A 575 -11.35 -6.26 32.80
N ILE A 576 -10.55 -5.20 32.58
CA ILE A 576 -9.69 -5.07 31.41
C ILE A 576 -8.24 -5.29 31.83
N TYR A 577 -7.69 -6.44 31.46
CA TYR A 577 -6.33 -6.83 31.82
C TYR A 577 -5.36 -6.56 30.65
N LYS A 578 -4.42 -5.62 30.86
CA LYS A 578 -3.31 -5.40 29.92
C LYS A 578 -2.17 -6.35 30.26
N LEU A 579 -1.80 -7.22 29.32
CA LEU A 579 -0.66 -8.10 29.50
C LEU A 579 0.63 -7.34 29.13
N GLU A 580 1.54 -7.17 30.08
CA GLU A 580 2.86 -6.54 29.86
C GLU A 580 3.88 -7.58 29.35
N VAL A 581 5.05 -7.15 28.87
CA VAL A 581 6.16 -8.08 28.53
C VAL A 581 6.73 -8.77 29.77
N LEU A 582 7.43 -9.90 29.59
CA LEU A 582 8.14 -10.54 30.70
C LEU A 582 9.30 -9.65 31.16
N LYS A 583 9.55 -9.63 32.48
CA LYS A 583 10.74 -8.99 33.06
C LYS A 583 11.99 -9.79 32.68
N ASP A 584 13.14 -9.13 32.65
CA ASP A 584 14.41 -9.72 32.20
C ASP A 584 14.74 -11.05 32.89
N LYS A 585 14.47 -11.15 34.20
CA LYS A 585 14.67 -12.38 34.97
C LYS A 585 13.75 -13.51 34.48
N ASP A 586 12.45 -13.26 34.38
CA ASP A 586 11.47 -14.26 33.97
C ASP A 586 11.67 -14.67 32.50
N ALA A 587 12.09 -13.71 31.66
CA ALA A 587 12.45 -13.94 30.27
C ALA A 587 13.69 -14.86 30.16
N LEU A 588 14.72 -14.61 30.97
CA LEU A 588 15.92 -15.45 31.05
C LEU A 588 15.59 -16.86 31.58
N ASP A 589 14.74 -16.97 32.60
CA ASP A 589 14.32 -18.25 33.16
C ASP A 589 13.52 -19.07 32.12
N LEU A 590 12.60 -18.42 31.38
CA LEU A 590 11.86 -19.06 30.29
C LEU A 590 12.77 -19.51 29.15
N PHE A 591 13.69 -18.65 28.72
CA PHE A 591 14.66 -18.95 27.68
C PHE A 591 15.54 -20.14 28.07
N THR A 592 16.10 -20.11 29.28
CA THR A 592 16.99 -21.15 29.77
C THR A 592 16.27 -22.48 29.94
N LYS A 593 15.05 -22.47 30.50
CA LYS A 593 14.22 -23.67 30.57
C LYS A 593 13.96 -24.27 29.20
N LYS A 594 13.74 -23.43 28.17
CA LYS A 594 13.48 -23.91 26.82
C LYS A 594 14.72 -24.47 26.13
N VAL A 595 15.87 -23.80 26.28
CA VAL A 595 17.15 -24.21 25.66
C VAL A 595 17.69 -25.50 26.27
N PHE A 596 17.63 -25.64 27.61
CA PHE A 596 18.23 -26.76 28.33
C PHE A 596 17.23 -27.84 28.73
N LYS A 597 15.93 -27.62 28.45
CA LYS A 597 14.79 -28.49 28.86
C LYS A 597 14.67 -28.71 30.37
N LYS A 598 15.41 -27.94 31.17
CA LYS A 598 15.43 -27.98 32.64
C LYS A 598 15.74 -26.58 33.16
N ALA A 599 15.35 -26.30 34.41
CA ALA A 599 15.75 -25.06 35.07
C ALA A 599 17.26 -25.10 35.33
N VAL A 600 18.01 -24.27 34.62
CA VAL A 600 19.47 -24.12 34.77
C VAL A 600 19.75 -22.70 35.21
N ASP A 601 20.65 -22.54 36.17
CA ASP A 601 21.24 -21.22 36.45
C ASP A 601 22.36 -20.98 35.42
N LEU A 602 22.00 -20.25 34.35
CA LEU A 602 22.92 -19.95 33.24
C LEU A 602 24.20 -19.28 33.77
N LYS A 603 24.09 -18.47 34.82
CA LYS A 603 25.23 -17.72 35.39
C LYS A 603 26.26 -18.61 36.05
N LYS A 604 25.84 -19.74 36.60
CA LYS A 604 26.73 -20.69 37.29
C LYS A 604 27.26 -21.78 36.38
N GLN A 605 26.46 -22.25 35.43
CA GLN A 605 26.80 -23.43 34.63
C GLN A 605 27.41 -23.09 33.26
N HIS A 606 27.05 -21.95 32.67
CA HIS A 606 27.50 -21.55 31.33
C HIS A 606 27.79 -20.03 31.24
N PRO A 607 28.77 -19.52 31.99
CA PRO A 607 29.09 -18.09 32.01
C PRO A 607 29.43 -17.53 30.62
N GLU A 608 30.01 -18.34 29.75
CA GLU A 608 30.37 -18.00 28.38
C GLU A 608 29.17 -17.70 27.45
N LEU A 609 27.98 -18.18 27.80
CA LEU A 609 26.76 -17.99 27.00
C LEU A 609 25.94 -16.78 27.45
N ILE A 610 26.18 -16.23 28.65
CA ILE A 610 25.37 -15.15 29.23
C ILE A 610 25.31 -13.93 28.31
N GLY A 611 26.47 -13.46 27.83
CA GLY A 611 26.53 -12.26 26.99
C GLY A 611 25.71 -12.41 25.72
N GLU A 612 25.77 -13.59 25.08
CA GLU A 612 24.98 -13.86 23.88
C GLU A 612 23.49 -14.06 24.21
N ALA A 613 23.17 -14.67 25.36
CA ALA A 613 21.80 -14.85 25.84
C ALA A 613 21.11 -13.50 26.11
N GLU A 614 21.81 -12.58 26.77
CA GLU A 614 21.30 -11.23 27.08
C GLU A 614 21.02 -10.44 25.79
N LEU A 615 21.87 -10.57 24.77
CA LEU A 615 21.63 -9.98 23.44
C LEU A 615 20.39 -10.58 22.75
N ILE A 616 20.23 -11.91 22.77
CA ILE A 616 19.04 -12.58 22.20
C ILE A 616 17.76 -12.12 22.92
N LEU A 617 17.80 -12.09 24.26
CA LEU A 617 16.66 -11.68 25.08
C LEU A 617 16.29 -10.22 24.87
N LYS A 618 17.29 -9.35 24.70
CA LYS A 618 17.09 -7.94 24.33
C LYS A 618 16.31 -7.82 23.02
N LYS A 619 16.72 -8.55 21.97
CA LYS A 619 16.02 -8.60 20.68
C LYS A 619 14.60 -9.17 20.77
N CYS A 620 14.36 -10.10 21.71
CA CYS A 620 13.04 -10.61 22.00
C CYS A 620 12.17 -9.63 22.81
N SER A 621 12.78 -8.64 23.45
CA SER A 621 12.15 -7.60 24.29
C SER A 621 11.12 -8.16 25.28
N GLY A 622 11.43 -9.32 25.89
CA GLY A 622 10.56 -9.97 26.88
C GLY A 622 9.30 -10.62 26.31
N LEU A 623 9.16 -10.77 24.98
CA LEU A 623 8.03 -11.49 24.38
C LEU A 623 8.21 -13.02 24.52
N PRO A 624 7.28 -13.74 25.18
CA PRO A 624 7.39 -15.19 25.39
C PRO A 624 7.51 -16.01 24.11
N LEU A 625 6.74 -15.67 23.06
CA LEU A 625 6.75 -16.46 21.82
C LEU A 625 8.12 -16.46 21.13
N PRO A 626 8.75 -15.31 20.84
CA PRO A 626 10.12 -15.26 20.34
C PRO A 626 11.12 -16.00 21.23
N ILE A 627 11.03 -15.81 22.55
CA ILE A 627 11.90 -16.48 23.52
C ILE A 627 11.79 -18.00 23.40
N VAL A 628 10.57 -18.53 23.34
CA VAL A 628 10.31 -19.97 23.27
C VAL A 628 10.70 -20.56 21.92
N THR A 629 10.48 -19.83 20.83
CA THR A 629 10.84 -20.29 19.48
C THR A 629 12.35 -20.28 19.28
N ILE A 630 13.05 -19.20 19.63
CA ILE A 630 14.52 -19.13 19.56
C ILE A 630 15.15 -20.11 20.54
N GLY A 631 14.64 -20.18 21.77
CA GLY A 631 15.10 -21.16 22.75
C GLY A 631 14.89 -22.60 22.30
N GLY A 632 13.79 -22.87 21.58
CA GLY A 632 13.52 -24.17 20.96
C GLY A 632 14.52 -24.52 19.86
N PHE A 633 14.80 -23.58 18.95
CA PHE A 633 15.82 -23.73 17.91
C PHE A 633 17.20 -23.99 18.52
N LEU A 634 17.62 -23.13 19.46
CA LEU A 634 18.89 -23.28 20.16
C LEU A 634 18.96 -24.54 21.02
N SER A 635 17.83 -25.14 21.41
CA SER A 635 17.82 -26.42 22.14
C SER A 635 18.42 -27.56 21.30
N ASN A 636 18.25 -27.50 19.97
CA ASN A 636 18.78 -28.46 19.01
C ASN A 636 20.23 -28.14 18.57
N GLN A 637 20.74 -26.95 18.89
CA GLN A 637 22.09 -26.52 18.52
C GLN A 637 23.14 -26.88 19.60
N PRO A 638 24.43 -27.02 19.21
CA PRO A 638 25.53 -27.06 20.17
C PRO A 638 25.48 -25.85 21.11
N LYS A 639 25.70 -26.07 22.41
CA LYS A 639 25.68 -25.02 23.44
C LYS A 639 27.02 -24.27 23.47
N LEU A 640 27.40 -23.74 22.31
CA LEU A 640 28.65 -23.01 22.08
C LEU A 640 28.34 -21.54 21.83
N ALA A 641 29.13 -20.64 22.42
CA ALA A 641 28.93 -19.19 22.27
C ALA A 641 28.99 -18.73 20.80
N MET A 642 29.77 -19.40 19.95
CA MET A 642 29.88 -19.05 18.52
C MET A 642 28.57 -19.24 17.75
N GLU A 643 27.79 -20.28 18.05
CA GLU A 643 26.52 -20.56 17.37
C GLU A 643 25.47 -19.50 17.75
N TRP A 644 25.48 -19.08 19.01
CA TRP A 644 24.57 -18.06 19.51
C TRP A 644 24.96 -16.69 18.96
N ARG A 645 26.27 -16.42 18.82
CA ARG A 645 26.79 -15.23 18.14
C ARG A 645 26.42 -15.19 16.66
N LYS A 646 26.45 -16.33 15.97
CA LYS A 646 26.03 -16.44 14.57
C LYS A 646 24.55 -16.06 14.43
N LEU A 647 23.69 -16.59 15.30
CA LEU A 647 22.28 -16.21 15.36
C LEU A 647 22.10 -14.71 15.70
N ASN A 648 22.83 -14.19 16.68
CA ASN A 648 22.78 -12.77 17.03
C ASN A 648 23.20 -11.86 15.87
N GLY A 649 24.20 -12.26 15.09
CA GLY A 649 24.68 -11.52 13.92
C GLY A 649 23.75 -11.58 12.71
N HIS A 650 22.96 -12.66 12.56
CA HIS A 650 22.18 -12.93 11.34
C HIS A 650 20.72 -13.31 11.59
N ILE A 651 20.11 -12.84 12.68
CA ILE A 651 18.73 -13.22 13.06
C ILE A 651 17.71 -13.01 11.93
N SER A 652 17.89 -11.98 11.10
CA SER A 652 17.04 -11.69 9.94
C SER A 652 17.11 -12.78 8.88
N ALA A 653 18.32 -13.20 8.51
CA ALA A 653 18.54 -14.28 7.54
C ALA A 653 18.06 -15.62 8.11
N GLU A 654 18.28 -15.85 9.41
CA GLU A 654 17.84 -17.07 10.08
C GLU A 654 16.30 -17.14 10.18
N LEU A 655 15.60 -16.01 10.39
CA LEU A 655 14.14 -15.90 10.33
C LEU A 655 13.58 -16.14 8.91
N GLU A 656 14.38 -15.86 7.88
CA GLU A 656 13.97 -16.07 6.48
C GLU A 656 14.21 -17.51 6.00
N MET A 657 15.33 -18.12 6.40
CA MET A 657 15.76 -19.41 5.86
C MET A 657 15.37 -20.61 6.73
N ASN A 658 15.14 -20.45 8.04
CA ASN A 658 14.91 -21.60 8.93
C ASN A 658 13.43 -21.92 9.17
N PRO A 659 12.98 -23.15 8.85
CA PRO A 659 11.62 -23.60 9.14
C PRO A 659 11.27 -23.58 10.63
N GLU A 660 12.24 -23.81 11.53
CA GLU A 660 12.01 -23.81 12.99
C GLU A 660 11.64 -22.42 13.54
N LEU A 661 12.04 -21.34 12.85
CA LEU A 661 11.72 -19.96 13.22
C LEU A 661 10.49 -19.40 12.46
N GLU A 662 9.87 -20.19 11.58
CA GLU A 662 8.71 -19.82 10.75
C GLU A 662 7.51 -19.37 11.60
N ALA A 663 7.36 -19.89 12.81
CA ALA A 663 6.28 -19.53 13.73
C ALA A 663 6.32 -18.04 14.13
N ILE A 664 7.52 -17.50 14.42
CA ILE A 664 7.69 -16.06 14.73
C ILE A 664 7.32 -15.25 13.50
N ARG A 665 7.90 -15.59 12.34
CA ARG A 665 7.63 -14.88 11.07
C ARG A 665 6.14 -14.89 10.74
N THR A 666 5.46 -16.03 10.87
CA THR A 666 4.03 -16.17 10.58
C THR A 666 3.17 -15.29 11.49
N ILE A 667 3.46 -15.24 12.79
CA ILE A 667 2.64 -14.48 13.76
C ILE A 667 2.85 -12.98 13.62
N LEU A 668 4.10 -12.55 13.40
CA LEU A 668 4.41 -11.13 13.17
C LEU A 668 3.93 -10.67 11.79
N SER A 669 4.08 -11.49 10.76
CA SER A 669 3.56 -11.20 9.40
C SER A 669 2.04 -11.05 9.41
N LYS A 670 1.31 -11.92 10.13
CA LYS A 670 -0.15 -11.76 10.31
C LYS A 670 -0.54 -10.41 10.93
N SER A 671 0.29 -9.86 11.80
CA SER A 671 0.03 -8.56 12.44
C SER A 671 0.18 -7.43 11.43
N TYR A 672 1.13 -7.55 10.51
CA TYR A 672 1.30 -6.65 9.37
C TYR A 672 0.19 -6.83 8.31
N ASP A 673 -0.21 -8.08 8.02
CA ASP A 673 -1.29 -8.38 7.06
C ASP A 673 -2.63 -7.79 7.49
N GLY A 674 -2.89 -7.80 8.80
CA GLY A 674 -4.06 -7.18 9.42
C GLY A 674 -4.07 -5.66 9.37
N LEU A 675 -3.01 -4.99 8.89
CA LEU A 675 -3.00 -3.54 8.75
C LEU A 675 -3.86 -3.05 7.57
N PRO A 676 -4.68 -2.01 7.79
CA PRO A 676 -5.26 -1.24 6.70
C PRO A 676 -4.20 -0.76 5.71
N TYR A 677 -4.54 -0.75 4.42
CA TYR A 677 -3.61 -0.44 3.32
C TYR A 677 -2.84 0.89 3.51
N HIS A 678 -3.47 1.91 4.08
CA HIS A 678 -2.85 3.22 4.31
C HIS A 678 -1.79 3.21 5.43
N LEU A 679 -1.85 2.25 6.36
CA LEU A 679 -0.86 2.11 7.43
C LEU A 679 0.35 1.29 7.01
N LYS A 680 0.22 0.44 5.98
CA LYS A 680 1.32 -0.42 5.51
C LYS A 680 2.54 0.40 5.07
N SER A 681 2.36 1.43 4.24
CA SER A 681 3.47 2.30 3.81
C SER A 681 4.11 3.05 4.99
N CYS A 682 3.31 3.49 5.97
CA CYS A 682 3.81 4.16 7.18
C CYS A 682 4.64 3.20 8.03
N PHE A 683 4.19 1.95 8.18
CA PHE A 683 4.92 0.91 8.90
C PHE A 683 6.22 0.52 8.18
N LEU A 684 6.16 0.22 6.88
CA LEU A 684 7.36 -0.14 6.09
C LEU A 684 8.40 0.98 6.09
N TYR A 685 7.97 2.25 6.12
CA TYR A 685 8.89 3.39 6.22
C TYR A 685 9.74 3.37 7.49
N LEU A 686 9.31 2.70 8.56
CA LEU A 686 10.06 2.60 9.80
C LEU A 686 11.34 1.77 9.67
N SER A 687 11.48 0.95 8.61
CA SER A 687 12.69 0.13 8.38
C SER A 687 13.96 0.96 8.15
N ILE A 688 13.82 2.27 7.84
CA ILE A 688 14.93 3.21 7.71
C ILE A 688 15.70 3.41 9.01
N PHE A 689 15.05 3.23 10.17
CA PHE A 689 15.66 3.57 11.46
C PHE A 689 16.52 2.41 11.96
N PRO A 690 17.66 2.69 12.63
CA PRO A 690 18.49 1.63 13.20
C PRO A 690 17.77 0.93 14.36
N GLU A 691 18.33 -0.22 14.76
CA GLU A 691 17.88 -0.98 15.93
C GLU A 691 17.94 -0.08 17.19
N ASP A 692 16.99 -0.27 18.10
CA ASP A 692 16.84 0.54 19.32
C ASP A 692 16.70 2.07 19.16
N HIS A 693 16.51 2.58 17.93
CA HIS A 693 16.48 4.02 17.72
C HIS A 693 15.22 4.66 18.31
N LYS A 694 15.42 5.65 19.19
CA LYS A 694 14.34 6.47 19.73
C LYS A 694 13.89 7.50 18.70
N ILE A 695 12.71 7.28 18.12
CA ILE A 695 12.14 8.12 17.06
C ILE A 695 11.20 9.15 17.69
N SER A 696 11.44 10.44 17.43
CA SER A 696 10.49 11.49 17.82
C SER A 696 9.20 11.37 16.99
N ARG A 697 8.05 11.39 17.66
CA ARG A 697 6.73 11.33 16.99
C ARG A 697 6.56 12.43 15.94
N ARG A 698 6.93 13.68 16.27
CA ARG A 698 6.83 14.81 15.32
C ARG A 698 7.76 14.67 14.12
N ARG A 699 8.94 14.07 14.29
CA ARG A 699 9.87 13.76 13.18
C ARG A 699 9.21 12.79 12.22
N LEU A 700 8.65 11.70 12.74
CA LEU A 700 8.02 10.66 11.94
C LEU A 700 6.77 11.15 11.18
N ILE A 701 5.85 11.84 11.89
CA ILE A 701 4.61 12.38 11.31
C ILE A 701 4.90 13.32 10.14
N ARG A 702 5.86 14.24 10.31
CA ARG A 702 6.20 15.22 9.27
C ARG A 702 6.90 14.57 8.07
N ARG A 703 7.67 13.50 8.30
CA ARG A 703 8.24 12.70 7.21
C ARG A 703 7.16 11.97 6.43
N TRP A 704 6.19 11.34 7.09
CA TRP A 704 5.05 10.72 6.41
C TRP A 704 4.20 11.72 5.63
N ALA A 705 4.00 12.93 6.19
CA ALA A 705 3.32 14.02 5.49
C ALA A 705 4.10 14.47 4.24
N ALA A 706 5.43 14.65 4.35
CA ALA A 706 6.30 15.01 3.24
C ALA A 706 6.31 13.94 2.13
N GLU A 707 6.31 12.66 2.49
CA GLU A 707 6.20 11.56 1.54
C GLU A 707 4.82 11.47 0.87
N GLY A 708 3.77 11.97 1.53
CA GLY A 708 2.39 11.92 1.03
C GLY A 708 1.64 10.63 1.40
N TYR A 709 2.07 9.93 2.46
CA TYR A 709 1.37 8.73 2.96
C TYR A 709 0.05 9.07 3.68
N ALA A 710 -0.13 10.31 4.10
CA ALA A 710 -1.41 10.87 4.51
C ALA A 710 -1.89 11.90 3.49
N LYS A 711 -3.19 11.89 3.18
CA LYS A 711 -3.87 12.87 2.31
C LYS A 711 -4.98 13.54 3.10
N GLU A 712 -5.27 14.79 2.82
CA GLU A 712 -6.37 15.52 3.44
C GLU A 712 -7.71 14.83 3.12
N ILE A 713 -8.47 14.45 4.14
CA ILE A 713 -9.77 13.76 4.00
C ILE A 713 -10.78 14.48 4.88
N ARG A 714 -11.90 14.95 4.29
CA ARG A 714 -13.06 15.49 5.01
C ARG A 714 -12.71 16.59 6.03
N GLY A 715 -11.80 17.51 5.69
CA GLY A 715 -11.40 18.63 6.54
C GLY A 715 -10.39 18.31 7.65
N LYS A 716 -9.93 17.05 7.79
CA LYS A 716 -8.79 16.71 8.66
C LYS A 716 -7.49 17.03 7.96
N SER A 717 -6.60 17.75 8.65
CA SER A 717 -5.27 18.09 8.11
C SER A 717 -4.39 16.84 7.94
N VAL A 718 -3.38 16.93 7.07
CA VAL A 718 -2.42 15.83 6.83
C VAL A 718 -1.69 15.44 8.12
N GLU A 719 -1.34 16.41 8.98
CA GLU A 719 -0.65 16.15 10.25
C GLU A 719 -1.56 15.41 11.24
N GLU A 720 -2.82 15.80 11.39
CA GLU A 720 -3.79 15.11 12.25
C GLU A 720 -4.05 13.68 11.78
N LEU A 721 -4.16 13.47 10.46
CA LEU A 721 -4.34 12.13 9.92
C LEU A 721 -3.10 11.24 10.12
N SER A 722 -1.90 11.77 9.88
CA SER A 722 -0.64 11.07 10.18
C SER A 722 -0.49 10.78 11.68
N ASP A 723 -1.00 11.65 12.55
CA ASP A 723 -1.02 11.43 13.99
C ASP A 723 -1.98 10.31 14.39
N ASP A 724 -3.17 10.26 13.79
CA ASP A 724 -4.12 9.16 13.96
C ASP A 724 -3.52 7.83 13.46
N TYR A 725 -2.75 7.85 12.38
CA TYR A 725 -2.03 6.67 11.88
C TYR A 725 -0.94 6.20 12.85
N PHE A 726 -0.17 7.13 13.43
CA PHE A 726 0.80 6.82 14.47
C PHE A 726 0.14 6.12 15.67
N MET A 727 -0.97 6.66 16.16
CA MET A 727 -1.69 6.07 17.31
C MET A 727 -2.24 4.69 16.98
N LYS A 728 -2.78 4.46 15.78
CA LYS A 728 -3.24 3.12 15.36
C LYS A 728 -2.11 2.09 15.36
N LEU A 729 -0.87 2.47 15.02
CA LEU A 729 0.27 1.56 15.07
C LEU A 729 0.69 1.24 16.52
N ILE A 730 0.55 2.21 17.44
CA ILE A 730 0.72 2.00 18.90
C ILE A 730 -0.38 1.07 19.44
N ASP A 731 -1.65 1.33 19.11
CA ASP A 731 -2.81 0.54 19.57
C ASP A 731 -2.72 -0.92 19.14
N ARG A 732 -2.09 -1.16 17.97
CA ARG A 732 -1.80 -2.49 17.42
C ARG A 732 -0.50 -3.09 17.93
N SER A 733 0.21 -2.37 18.80
CA SER A 733 1.50 -2.74 19.38
C SER A 733 2.58 -3.06 18.35
N MET A 734 2.55 -2.40 17.18
CA MET A 734 3.61 -2.55 16.16
C MET A 734 4.80 -1.61 16.39
N ILE A 735 4.55 -0.52 17.12
CA ILE A 735 5.55 0.39 17.66
C ILE A 735 5.29 0.58 19.15
N LEU A 736 6.34 0.81 19.92
CA LEU A 736 6.32 0.93 21.37
C LEU A 736 6.51 2.41 21.77
N PRO A 737 5.73 2.94 22.72
CA PRO A 737 5.98 4.28 23.26
C PRO A 737 7.26 4.27 24.12
N SER A 738 8.20 5.17 23.84
CA SER A 738 9.50 5.24 24.54
C SER A 738 9.50 6.21 25.72
N GLN A 739 8.61 7.21 25.74
CA GLN A 739 8.55 8.19 26.83
C GLN A 739 7.12 8.70 27.04
N ALA A 740 6.61 8.53 28.26
CA ALA A 740 5.42 9.22 28.73
C ALA A 740 5.78 10.69 28.97
N SER A 741 5.13 11.60 28.25
CA SER A 741 5.40 13.04 28.32
C SER A 741 4.28 13.75 29.07
N ILE A 742 4.66 14.48 30.13
CA ILE A 742 3.77 15.35 30.91
C ILE A 742 3.27 16.53 30.04
N HIS A 743 3.99 16.91 28.99
CA HIS A 743 3.72 18.11 28.17
C HIS A 743 3.00 17.82 26.84
N SER A 744 2.68 16.56 26.53
CA SER A 744 1.96 16.21 25.30
C SER A 744 0.49 15.94 25.61
N ARG A 745 -0.44 16.56 24.86
CA ARG A 745 -1.90 16.36 25.02
C ARG A 745 -2.34 14.88 24.93
N ARG A 746 -1.50 14.00 24.39
CA ARG A 746 -1.76 12.55 24.23
C ARG A 746 -0.74 11.66 24.97
N GLY A 747 0.05 12.20 25.88
CA GLY A 747 0.99 11.45 26.74
C GLY A 747 2.21 10.79 26.07
N ILE A 748 2.41 10.82 24.75
CA ILE A 748 3.50 10.11 24.03
C ILE A 748 4.24 11.05 23.06
N ASP A 749 5.54 11.26 23.28
CA ASP A 749 6.39 12.14 22.45
C ASP A 749 7.41 11.41 21.56
N SER A 750 7.66 10.12 21.83
CA SER A 750 8.60 9.30 21.06
C SER A 750 8.19 7.83 21.07
N CYS A 751 8.64 7.11 20.05
CA CYS A 751 8.45 5.67 19.92
C CYS A 751 9.75 4.96 19.57
N GLN A 752 9.73 3.65 19.73
CA GLN A 752 10.73 2.71 19.25
C GLN A 752 10.02 1.60 18.50
N VAL A 753 10.61 1.10 17.42
CA VAL A 753 10.08 -0.09 16.73
C VAL A 753 10.62 -1.30 17.47
N HIS A 754 9.77 -2.26 17.80
CA HIS A 754 10.23 -3.52 18.37
C HIS A 754 11.15 -4.24 17.37
N ASP A 755 12.28 -4.80 17.81
CA ASP A 755 13.31 -5.35 16.92
C ASP A 755 12.78 -6.44 15.97
N LEU A 756 11.98 -7.39 16.44
CA LEU A 756 11.35 -8.38 15.56
C LEU A 756 10.34 -7.78 14.57
N MET A 757 9.60 -6.73 14.96
CA MET A 757 8.72 -6.00 14.02
C MET A 757 9.53 -5.20 13.01
N ARG A 758 10.68 -4.67 13.43
CA ARG A 758 11.64 -4.02 12.54
C ARG A 758 12.13 -5.03 11.50
N GLU A 759 12.50 -6.25 11.88
CA GLU A 759 12.91 -7.29 10.91
C GLU A 759 11.83 -7.62 9.87
N ILE A 760 10.56 -7.72 10.29
CA ILE A 760 9.45 -7.86 9.33
C ILE A 760 9.32 -6.64 8.43
N SER A 761 9.43 -5.44 8.98
CA SER A 761 9.40 -4.20 8.20
C SER A 761 10.52 -4.15 7.17
N ILE A 762 11.70 -4.67 7.50
CA ILE A 762 12.88 -4.72 6.63
C ILE A 762 12.63 -5.67 5.48
N SER A 763 12.36 -6.94 5.81
CA SER A 763 12.10 -8.00 4.85
C SER A 763 11.00 -7.57 3.86
N LYS A 764 9.87 -7.07 4.37
CA LYS A 764 8.76 -6.58 3.52
C LYS A 764 9.10 -5.33 2.73
N SER A 765 9.93 -4.42 3.25
CA SER A 765 10.35 -3.22 2.50
C SER A 765 11.32 -3.55 1.36
N THR A 766 12.19 -4.56 1.56
CA THR A 766 13.13 -5.06 0.54
C THR A 766 12.40 -5.81 -0.56
N GLU A 767 11.45 -6.70 -0.21
CA GLU A 767 10.59 -7.41 -1.17
C GLU A 767 9.86 -6.44 -2.12
N GLU A 768 9.47 -5.28 -1.61
CA GLU A 768 8.73 -4.26 -2.35
C GLU A 768 9.61 -3.18 -3.01
N ASN A 769 10.94 -3.25 -2.85
CA ASN A 769 11.91 -2.22 -3.25
C ASN A 769 11.57 -0.81 -2.71
N LEU A 770 10.89 -0.72 -1.56
CA LEU A 770 10.46 0.56 -1.02
C LEU A 770 11.61 1.28 -0.31
N VAL A 771 12.33 0.56 0.55
CA VAL A 771 13.44 1.07 1.36
C VAL A 771 14.68 0.26 1.05
N PHE A 772 15.80 0.94 0.85
CA PHE A 772 17.12 0.33 0.76
C PHE A 772 18.02 0.92 1.83
N ARG A 773 18.72 0.04 2.55
CA ARG A 773 19.69 0.45 3.55
C ARG A 773 21.09 0.16 3.08
N LEU A 774 21.94 1.16 3.20
CA LEU A 774 23.38 1.05 3.01
C LEU A 774 24.02 0.75 4.36
N GLU A 775 24.43 -0.51 4.53
CA GLU A 775 25.07 -1.07 5.72
C GLU A 775 26.32 -1.84 5.29
N ASP A 776 27.23 -2.11 6.21
CA ASP A 776 28.43 -2.89 5.92
C ASP A 776 28.07 -4.30 5.40
N GLY A 777 28.77 -4.78 4.37
CA GLY A 777 28.48 -6.09 3.74
C GLY A 777 27.26 -6.15 2.81
N CYS A 778 26.63 -5.02 2.45
CA CYS A 778 25.53 -5.00 1.48
C CYS A 778 26.00 -5.41 0.08
N SER A 779 25.35 -6.42 -0.53
CA SER A 779 25.53 -6.76 -1.95
C SER A 779 24.43 -6.14 -2.82
N LEU A 780 24.82 -5.60 -3.98
CA LEU A 780 23.94 -4.93 -4.94
C LEU A 780 23.06 -5.93 -5.71
N ASN A 781 22.08 -6.53 -5.04
CA ASN A 781 21.16 -7.49 -5.68
C ASN A 781 19.79 -6.90 -6.06
N THR A 782 19.59 -5.58 -5.93
CA THR A 782 18.30 -4.97 -6.22
C THR A 782 18.13 -4.67 -7.72
N GLU A 783 17.36 -5.52 -8.40
CA GLU A 783 16.89 -5.26 -9.78
C GLU A 783 15.77 -4.19 -9.86
N GLY A 784 15.28 -3.69 -8.72
CA GLY A 784 14.14 -2.77 -8.64
C GLY A 784 14.45 -1.32 -8.25
N THR A 785 13.48 -0.44 -8.47
CA THR A 785 13.59 1.00 -8.16
C THR A 785 13.41 1.27 -6.66
N VAL A 786 14.43 1.86 -6.02
CA VAL A 786 14.37 2.24 -4.60
C VAL A 786 13.77 3.63 -4.42
N ARG A 787 12.91 3.81 -3.41
CA ARG A 787 12.31 5.11 -3.05
C ARG A 787 12.94 5.79 -1.84
N HIS A 788 13.29 5.02 -0.81
CA HIS A 788 13.90 5.56 0.41
C HIS A 788 15.28 4.96 0.60
N LEU A 789 16.29 5.82 0.73
CA LEU A 789 17.65 5.42 1.01
C LEU A 789 18.00 5.81 2.44
N ALA A 790 18.45 4.84 3.24
CA ALA A 790 19.00 5.08 4.57
C ALA A 790 20.47 4.64 4.58
N ILE A 791 21.36 5.52 5.02
CA ILE A 791 22.79 5.24 5.17
C ILE A 791 23.06 5.01 6.64
N SER A 792 23.53 3.82 6.98
CA SER A 792 23.90 3.46 8.34
C SER A 792 25.28 3.98 8.70
N SER A 793 25.54 4.12 10.00
CA SER A 793 26.80 4.65 10.54
C SER A 793 28.00 3.74 10.29
N ASN A 794 27.76 2.45 10.04
CA ASN A 794 28.80 1.46 9.73
C ASN A 794 29.11 1.34 8.23
N TRP A 795 28.39 2.03 7.34
CA TRP A 795 28.63 1.91 5.91
C TRP A 795 29.93 2.62 5.48
N ASN A 796 30.84 1.84 4.88
CA ASN A 796 32.16 2.31 4.47
C ASN A 796 32.37 2.42 2.96
N GLY A 797 31.34 2.14 2.15
CA GLY A 797 31.41 2.07 0.69
C GLY A 797 31.86 3.35 -0.03
N GLY A 798 32.27 3.16 -1.29
CA GLY A 798 32.85 4.21 -2.13
C GLY A 798 31.81 5.08 -2.85
N ARG A 799 32.29 6.13 -3.52
CA ARG A 799 31.45 6.99 -4.39
C ARG A 799 30.79 6.20 -5.52
N SER A 800 31.52 5.30 -6.16
CA SER A 800 31.03 4.51 -7.30
C SER A 800 29.83 3.65 -6.91
N GLU A 801 29.96 2.88 -5.83
CA GLU A 801 28.90 2.03 -5.27
C GLU A 801 27.65 2.85 -4.93
N PHE A 802 27.82 4.02 -4.30
CA PHE A 802 26.72 4.93 -4.02
C PHE A 802 26.07 5.47 -5.31
N GLU A 803 26.87 5.91 -6.28
CA GLU A 803 26.37 6.45 -7.54
C GLU A 803 25.62 5.40 -8.34
N ASP A 804 26.05 4.13 -8.35
CA ASP A 804 25.36 3.03 -9.05
C ASP A 804 23.94 2.80 -8.51
N ILE A 805 23.75 2.85 -7.19
CA ILE A 805 22.42 2.73 -6.55
C ILE A 805 21.51 3.89 -6.96
N VAL A 806 22.04 5.10 -6.86
CA VAL A 806 21.29 6.33 -7.20
C VAL A 806 21.00 6.41 -8.69
N ASN A 807 21.88 5.87 -9.53
CA ASN A 807 21.71 5.84 -10.98
C ASN A 807 20.54 4.94 -11.41
N ARG A 808 20.26 3.88 -10.64
CA ARG A 808 19.21 2.89 -10.91
C ARG A 808 17.88 3.20 -10.22
N SER A 809 17.81 4.22 -9.36
CA SER A 809 16.69 4.47 -8.45
C SER A 809 16.13 5.89 -8.53
N SER A 810 14.83 6.05 -8.22
CA SER A 810 14.17 7.35 -8.10
C SER A 810 13.93 7.71 -6.62
N ILE A 811 15.00 8.18 -5.97
CA ILE A 811 15.03 8.41 -4.52
C ILE A 811 14.21 9.64 -4.13
N ARG A 812 13.30 9.46 -3.17
CA ARG A 812 12.44 10.49 -2.57
C ARG A 812 12.82 10.82 -1.12
N SER A 813 13.38 9.87 -0.38
CA SER A 813 13.92 10.11 0.96
C SER A 813 15.38 9.71 1.04
N LEU A 814 16.20 10.55 1.68
CA LEU A 814 17.55 10.23 2.11
C LEU A 814 17.67 10.48 3.62
N THR A 815 18.15 9.48 4.35
CA THR A 815 18.48 9.60 5.77
C THR A 815 19.90 9.13 6.01
N VAL A 816 20.68 9.91 6.76
CA VAL A 816 22.06 9.57 7.09
C VAL A 816 22.18 9.41 8.60
N PHE A 817 22.64 8.25 9.02
CA PHE A 817 23.05 7.96 10.40
C PHE A 817 24.57 7.88 10.40
N GLY A 818 25.25 8.73 11.15
CA GLY A 818 26.72 8.73 11.26
C GLY A 818 27.42 9.85 10.47
N LYS A 819 28.54 9.54 9.83
CA LYS A 819 29.45 10.54 9.24
C LYS A 819 29.00 10.97 7.85
N TRP A 820 28.97 12.28 7.62
CA TRP A 820 28.69 12.87 6.31
C TRP A 820 29.79 12.59 5.28
N ARG A 821 29.39 12.35 4.03
CA ARG A 821 30.27 12.30 2.87
C ARG A 821 29.67 13.18 1.76
N SER A 822 30.50 14.02 1.13
CA SER A 822 30.05 15.02 0.16
C SER A 822 29.31 14.44 -1.06
N PHE A 823 29.56 13.17 -1.39
CA PHE A 823 28.91 12.48 -2.51
C PHE A 823 27.52 11.93 -2.20
N PHE A 824 27.05 12.00 -0.95
CA PHE A 824 25.70 11.54 -0.57
C PHE A 824 24.57 12.34 -1.23
N ILE A 825 24.85 13.56 -1.72
CA ILE A 825 23.91 14.29 -2.57
C ILE A 825 24.37 14.17 -4.03
N SER A 826 23.58 13.45 -4.83
CA SER A 826 23.79 13.33 -6.26
C SER A 826 22.86 14.25 -7.05
N LYS A 827 23.32 14.71 -8.22
CA LYS A 827 22.51 15.52 -9.17
C LYS A 827 21.29 14.77 -9.73
N LYS A 828 21.24 13.44 -9.57
CA LYS A 828 20.12 12.59 -10.01
C LYS A 828 18.98 12.52 -8.99
N MET A 829 19.22 12.86 -7.72
CA MET A 829 18.21 12.88 -6.65
C MET A 829 17.25 14.10 -6.74
N ARG A 830 16.78 14.46 -7.94
CA ARG A 830 16.00 15.69 -8.14
C ARG A 830 14.61 15.61 -7.52
N MET A 831 14.07 14.40 -7.37
CA MET A 831 12.75 14.11 -6.80
C MET A 831 12.76 13.97 -5.27
N LEU A 832 13.87 14.31 -4.61
CA LEU A 832 14.01 14.18 -3.16
C LEU A 832 13.00 15.09 -2.43
N ARG A 833 12.16 14.50 -1.59
CA ARG A 833 11.16 15.14 -0.73
C ARG A 833 11.62 15.25 0.73
N VAL A 834 12.36 14.25 1.21
CA VAL A 834 12.86 14.18 2.59
C VAL A 834 14.38 14.08 2.60
N LEU A 835 15.03 15.04 3.24
CA LEU A 835 16.47 15.01 3.55
C LEU A 835 16.64 15.13 5.06
N ASP A 836 17.00 14.01 5.70
CA ASP A 836 17.12 13.92 7.15
C ASP A 836 18.57 13.62 7.55
N LEU A 837 19.26 14.66 8.03
CA LEU A 837 20.65 14.63 8.46
C LEU A 837 20.76 14.81 9.98
N GLU A 838 19.69 14.51 10.73
CA GLU A 838 19.68 14.67 12.19
C GLU A 838 20.83 13.90 12.86
N GLY A 839 21.66 14.61 13.62
CA GLY A 839 22.81 14.04 14.34
C GLY A 839 23.97 13.60 13.46
N THR A 840 24.01 14.01 12.18
CA THR A 840 25.11 13.67 11.27
C THR A 840 26.37 14.45 11.65
N SER A 841 27.51 13.75 11.75
CA SER A 841 28.83 14.34 12.07
C SER A 841 29.64 14.68 10.81
N GLY A 842 30.51 15.69 10.88
CA GLY A 842 31.35 16.13 9.75
C GLY A 842 30.60 16.87 8.63
N LEU A 843 29.36 17.30 8.89
CA LEU A 843 28.57 18.12 7.98
C LEU A 843 28.84 19.61 8.22
N ASN A 844 29.66 20.21 7.36
CA ASN A 844 29.97 21.64 7.37
C ASN A 844 29.09 22.47 6.41
N ASP A 845 29.11 23.79 6.58
CA ASP A 845 28.26 24.74 5.85
C ASP A 845 28.37 24.66 4.31
N HIS A 846 29.59 24.49 3.78
CA HIS A 846 29.81 24.45 2.33
C HIS A 846 29.13 23.26 1.65
N HIS A 847 28.86 22.17 2.38
CA HIS A 847 28.11 21.02 1.86
C HIS A 847 26.64 21.36 1.58
N LEU A 848 26.09 22.38 2.25
CA LEU A 848 24.68 22.77 2.09
C LEU A 848 24.42 23.54 0.79
N GLU A 849 25.46 24.06 0.11
CA GLU A 849 25.31 24.91 -1.08
C GLU A 849 24.47 24.25 -2.19
N HIS A 850 24.58 22.92 -2.34
CA HIS A 850 23.87 22.14 -3.35
C HIS A 850 22.44 21.76 -2.99
N ILE A 851 22.04 21.84 -1.71
CA ILE A 851 20.69 21.46 -1.25
C ILE A 851 19.63 22.32 -1.95
N GLY A 852 19.92 23.59 -2.23
CA GLY A 852 19.00 24.49 -2.95
C GLY A 852 18.66 24.08 -4.38
N LYS A 853 19.25 23.00 -4.93
CA LYS A 853 18.89 22.39 -6.22
C LYS A 853 17.80 21.33 -6.11
N LEU A 854 17.46 20.87 -4.90
CA LEU A 854 16.47 19.82 -4.63
C LEU A 854 15.06 20.42 -4.56
N LEU A 855 14.52 20.85 -5.70
CA LEU A 855 13.32 21.70 -5.72
C LEU A 855 12.06 21.04 -5.15
N HIS A 856 12.00 19.70 -5.12
CA HIS A 856 10.90 18.90 -4.57
C HIS A 856 10.97 18.72 -3.05
N LEU A 857 12.02 19.23 -2.40
CA LEU A 857 12.25 19.01 -0.98
C LEU A 857 11.16 19.65 -0.13
N LYS A 858 10.51 18.84 0.71
CA LYS A 858 9.45 19.22 1.65
C LYS A 858 9.91 19.19 3.10
N TYR A 859 10.85 18.29 3.43
CA TYR A 859 11.39 18.13 4.78
C TYR A 859 12.92 18.20 4.75
N LEU A 860 13.48 19.12 5.54
CA LEU A 860 14.92 19.22 5.79
C LEU A 860 15.18 19.24 7.29
N SER A 861 15.95 18.27 7.79
CA SER A 861 16.46 18.25 9.16
C SER A 861 17.98 18.32 9.16
N LEU A 862 18.51 19.32 9.85
CA LEU A 862 19.92 19.50 10.22
C LEU A 862 20.07 19.46 11.75
N ARG A 863 19.08 18.89 12.44
CA ARG A 863 18.99 18.92 13.89
C ARG A 863 20.21 18.23 14.50
N GLY A 864 20.85 18.88 15.48
CA GLY A 864 22.02 18.34 16.16
C GLY A 864 23.31 18.29 15.34
N CYS A 865 23.35 18.91 14.15
CA CYS A 865 24.61 19.13 13.43
C CYS A 865 25.31 20.36 14.02
N SER A 866 26.32 20.14 14.87
CA SER A 866 27.05 21.19 15.58
C SER A 866 27.87 22.09 14.66
N ASP A 867 28.36 21.55 13.54
CA ASP A 867 29.32 22.24 12.66
C ASP A 867 28.66 23.13 11.59
N ILE A 868 27.36 23.39 11.73
CA ILE A 868 26.58 24.27 10.86
C ILE A 868 26.33 25.62 11.54
N TYR A 869 26.83 26.68 10.90
CA TYR A 869 26.78 28.06 11.34
C TYR A 869 25.92 28.94 10.44
N TYR A 870 25.79 28.62 9.15
CA TYR A 870 24.96 29.37 8.21
C TYR A 870 24.16 28.50 7.25
N LEU A 871 22.94 28.97 6.95
CA LEU A 871 22.17 28.41 5.85
C LEU A 871 22.48 29.16 4.55
N PRO A 872 22.69 28.46 3.43
CA PRO A 872 23.03 29.09 2.16
C PRO A 872 21.83 29.87 1.60
N HIS A 873 22.11 30.94 0.85
CA HIS A 873 21.06 31.74 0.21
C HIS A 873 20.24 30.92 -0.82
N SER A 874 20.83 29.85 -1.38
CA SER A 874 20.16 28.91 -2.29
C SER A 874 18.98 28.18 -1.65
N LEU A 875 18.90 28.11 -0.31
CA LEU A 875 17.78 27.51 0.41
C LEU A 875 16.43 28.14 0.06
N GLY A 876 16.41 29.45 -0.28
CA GLY A 876 15.19 30.14 -0.70
C GLY A 876 14.61 29.67 -2.05
N ASN A 877 15.30 28.77 -2.76
CA ASN A 877 14.78 28.13 -3.97
C ASN A 877 13.81 26.97 -3.66
N LEU A 878 13.83 26.44 -2.43
CA LEU A 878 13.05 25.27 -2.02
C LEU A 878 11.59 25.61 -1.73
N GLN A 879 10.85 26.11 -2.73
CA GLN A 879 9.49 26.62 -2.52
C GLN A 879 8.47 25.58 -2.05
N GLN A 880 8.80 24.28 -2.16
CA GLN A 880 7.99 23.18 -1.63
C GLN A 880 8.28 22.85 -0.16
N LEU A 881 9.29 23.48 0.47
CA LEU A 881 9.70 23.15 1.82
C LEU A 881 8.59 23.47 2.84
N GLU A 882 8.16 22.46 3.58
CA GLU A 882 7.12 22.51 4.62
C GLU A 882 7.74 22.46 6.02
N THR A 883 8.83 21.70 6.20
CA THR A 883 9.54 21.57 7.48
C THR A 883 11.04 21.88 7.32
N LEU A 884 11.53 22.79 8.15
CA LEU A 884 12.95 23.06 8.37
C LEU A 884 13.27 22.89 9.86
N ASP A 885 14.00 21.83 10.22
CA ASP A 885 14.47 21.60 11.60
C ASP A 885 15.98 21.83 11.69
N ILE A 886 16.36 22.93 12.33
CA ILE A 886 17.74 23.33 12.61
C ILE A 886 18.01 23.41 14.12
N LYS A 887 17.19 22.74 14.93
CA LYS A 887 17.36 22.72 16.39
C LYS A 887 18.71 22.11 16.77
N GLY A 888 19.42 22.69 17.73
CA GLY A 888 20.72 22.16 18.16
C GLY A 888 21.88 22.38 17.18
N THR A 889 21.71 23.26 16.18
CA THR A 889 22.80 23.83 15.38
C THR A 889 23.31 25.14 16.01
N ILE A 890 24.40 25.71 15.48
CA ILE A 890 24.97 26.99 15.92
C ILE A 890 24.53 28.15 14.99
N ILE A 891 23.44 27.98 14.24
CA ILE A 891 22.93 29.02 13.33
C ILE A 891 22.39 30.20 14.14
N LEU A 892 23.06 31.34 14.08
CA LEU A 892 22.64 32.56 14.79
C LEU A 892 21.67 33.43 14.00
N LYS A 893 21.70 33.38 12.66
CA LYS A 893 20.88 34.23 11.78
C LYS A 893 20.40 33.49 10.53
N LEU A 894 19.12 33.63 10.21
CA LEU A 894 18.55 33.08 8.98
C LEU A 894 18.84 33.97 7.76
N PRO A 895 19.06 33.38 6.58
CA PRO A 895 19.27 34.14 5.34
C PRO A 895 17.98 34.85 4.93
N LYS A 896 18.07 36.06 4.38
CA LYS A 896 16.92 36.81 3.85
C LYS A 896 16.08 36.01 2.85
N ALA A 897 16.70 35.06 2.14
CA ALA A 897 16.03 34.19 1.19
C ALA A 897 14.92 33.31 1.80
N ILE A 898 14.94 33.08 3.13
CA ILE A 898 13.96 32.23 3.82
C ILE A 898 12.51 32.71 3.63
N ILE A 899 12.30 34.01 3.46
CA ILE A 899 10.96 34.61 3.26
C ILE A 899 10.29 34.18 1.93
N ARG A 900 11.04 33.52 1.04
CA ARG A 900 10.52 32.97 -0.22
C ARG A 900 9.80 31.63 -0.02
N LEU A 901 9.99 30.96 1.13
CA LEU A 901 9.46 29.64 1.44
C LEU A 901 8.00 29.70 1.90
N LYS A 902 7.10 30.11 1.00
CA LYS A 902 5.69 30.39 1.35
C LYS A 902 4.90 29.18 1.88
N LYS A 903 5.35 27.96 1.58
CA LYS A 903 4.75 26.70 2.06
C LYS A 903 5.32 26.22 3.41
N LEU A 904 6.28 26.94 3.98
CA LEU A 904 6.93 26.55 5.24
C LEU A 904 5.92 26.63 6.39
N GLN A 905 5.70 25.49 7.05
CA GLN A 905 4.78 25.33 8.17
C GLN A 905 5.54 25.21 9.50
N TYR A 906 6.71 24.57 9.49
CA TYR A 906 7.49 24.35 10.70
C TYR A 906 8.92 24.82 10.51
N LEU A 907 9.28 25.88 11.23
CA LEU A 907 10.65 26.34 11.37
C LEU A 907 11.09 26.07 12.81
N ARG A 908 11.82 24.98 13.03
CA ARG A 908 12.33 24.63 14.36
C ARG A 908 13.77 25.09 14.47
N ALA A 909 14.02 25.97 15.44
CA ALA A 909 15.30 26.58 15.66
C ALA A 909 15.51 26.85 17.15
N GLY A 910 16.76 27.09 17.52
CA GLY A 910 17.19 27.31 18.89
C GLY A 910 18.05 26.17 19.43
N TYR A 911 18.86 26.51 20.43
CA TYR A 911 19.76 25.61 21.13
C TYR A 911 19.22 25.38 22.55
N HIS A 912 19.07 24.12 22.96
CA HIS A 912 18.61 23.73 24.31
C HIS A 912 19.65 22.88 25.04
N GLY A 913 20.93 22.94 24.63
CA GLY A 913 21.99 22.32 25.42
C GLY A 913 22.05 23.00 26.80
N ASP A 914 22.40 22.21 27.81
CA ASP A 914 22.79 22.74 29.11
C ASP A 914 23.85 23.81 28.87
N GLY A 915 23.62 25.03 29.35
CA GLY A 915 24.42 26.20 28.99
C GLY A 915 25.89 26.12 29.40
N SER A 916 26.35 24.98 29.93
CA SER A 916 27.61 24.78 30.62
C SER A 916 28.85 24.99 29.75
N SER A 917 28.99 24.35 28.59
CA SER A 917 30.31 24.28 27.94
C SER A 917 30.88 25.62 27.44
N TYR A 918 30.03 26.56 26.99
CA TYR A 918 30.48 27.86 26.47
C TYR A 918 30.30 29.01 27.46
N GLN A 919 29.36 28.88 28.42
CA GLN A 919 29.18 29.85 29.47
C GLN A 919 30.29 29.71 30.54
N GLU A 920 30.78 28.49 30.80
CA GLU A 920 32.03 28.24 31.55
C GLU A 920 33.26 28.87 30.87
N PHE A 921 33.34 28.85 29.54
CA PHE A 921 34.46 29.47 28.80
C PHE A 921 34.54 30.99 29.00
N VAL A 922 33.40 31.65 29.27
CA VAL A 922 33.31 33.10 29.49
C VAL A 922 33.36 33.45 30.99
N GLU A 923 32.75 32.63 31.85
CA GLU A 923 32.66 32.89 33.30
C GLU A 923 33.91 32.44 34.07
N GLY A 924 34.69 31.49 33.55
CA GLY A 924 35.93 31.00 34.18
C GLY A 924 37.19 31.88 33.98
N LYS A 925 37.08 33.04 33.29
CA LYS A 925 38.25 33.90 32.99
C LYS A 925 38.42 35.07 33.98
N PRO A 926 39.66 35.51 34.26
CA PRO A 926 39.95 36.60 35.19
C PRO A 926 39.19 37.89 34.80
N LYS A 927 38.76 38.69 35.77
CA LYS A 927 37.98 39.93 35.56
C LYS A 927 38.59 40.92 34.55
N LEU A 928 39.92 40.89 34.36
CA LEU A 928 40.64 41.66 33.34
C LEU A 928 40.37 41.21 31.89
N MET A 929 40.04 39.93 31.67
CA MET A 929 39.66 39.38 30.36
C MET A 929 38.17 39.58 30.04
N GLN A 930 37.36 40.13 30.93
CA GLN A 930 35.95 40.47 30.63
C GLN A 930 35.81 41.73 29.76
N ASN A 931 36.92 42.44 29.48
CA ASN A 931 36.92 43.58 28.57
C ASN A 931 36.65 43.10 27.13
N ARG A 932 35.54 43.58 26.54
CA ARG A 932 35.07 43.23 25.20
C ARG A 932 36.11 43.46 24.10
N LEU A 933 36.92 44.53 24.19
CA LEU A 933 37.99 44.77 23.22
C LEU A 933 39.10 43.71 23.33
N CYS A 934 39.46 43.33 24.56
CA CYS A 934 40.50 42.35 24.82
C CYS A 934 40.08 40.94 24.38
N LEU A 935 38.81 40.57 24.59
CA LEU A 935 38.28 39.30 24.10
C LEU A 935 38.23 39.25 22.57
N LEU A 936 37.83 40.35 21.92
CA LEU A 936 37.79 40.45 20.47
C LEU A 936 39.19 40.41 19.83
N THR A 937 40.19 41.06 20.45
CA THR A 937 41.57 41.00 19.95
C THR A 937 42.19 39.63 20.14
N LEU A 938 42.00 38.98 21.29
CA LEU A 938 42.42 37.59 21.52
C LEU A 938 41.76 36.63 20.52
N LEU A 939 40.45 36.79 20.28
CA LEU A 939 39.74 36.00 19.30
C LEU A 939 40.23 36.27 17.87
N SER A 940 40.63 37.50 17.54
CA SER A 940 41.24 37.81 16.24
C SER A 940 42.59 37.15 16.04
N ALA A 941 43.43 37.13 17.08
CA ALA A 941 44.72 36.46 17.03
C ALA A 941 44.53 34.94 16.87
N LEU A 942 43.64 34.34 17.66
CA LEU A 942 43.31 32.91 17.55
C LEU A 942 42.67 32.55 16.20
N CYS A 943 41.81 33.41 15.64
CA CYS A 943 41.26 33.25 14.29
C CYS A 943 42.36 33.26 13.22
N CYS A 944 43.32 34.18 13.32
CA CYS A 944 44.43 34.28 12.39
C CYS A 944 45.31 33.02 12.47
N VAL A 945 45.60 32.52 13.68
CA VAL A 945 46.35 31.27 13.88
C VAL A 945 45.57 30.09 13.29
N ALA A 946 44.28 29.96 13.58
CA ALA A 946 43.44 28.87 13.07
C ALA A 946 43.24 28.91 11.53
N CYS A 947 43.12 30.10 10.93
CA CYS A 947 43.01 30.25 9.46
C CYS A 947 44.36 30.06 8.73
N CYS A 948 45.50 30.11 9.43
CA CYS A 948 46.85 29.90 8.87
C CYS A 948 47.39 28.49 9.11
N ALA A 949 47.00 27.83 10.20
CA ALA A 949 47.38 26.47 10.53
C ALA A 949 46.19 25.68 11.11
N PRO A 950 45.27 25.20 10.24
CA PRO A 950 44.07 24.44 10.63
C PRO A 950 44.37 23.25 11.54
N GLN A 951 45.54 22.62 11.34
CA GLN A 951 46.00 21.41 12.00
C GLN A 951 46.45 21.63 13.45
N ILE A 952 46.72 22.87 13.87
CA ILE A 952 47.22 23.19 15.22
C ILE A 952 46.07 23.35 16.23
N PHE A 953 44.83 23.49 15.75
CA PHE A 953 43.67 23.78 16.59
C PHE A 953 42.90 22.50 16.97
N GLU A 954 43.44 21.73 17.93
CA GLU A 954 42.83 20.52 18.51
C GLU A 954 41.55 20.79 19.36
N MET A 955 40.99 22.00 19.34
CA MET A 955 39.76 22.31 20.08
C MET A 955 38.49 21.68 19.48
N TRP A 956 38.58 21.09 18.29
CA TRP A 956 37.44 20.51 17.58
C TRP A 956 37.65 19.01 17.42
N GLU A 957 36.98 18.19 18.22
CA GLU A 957 36.83 16.74 18.00
C GLU A 957 35.96 16.46 16.76
N THR A 958 36.32 17.04 15.60
CA THR A 958 35.56 16.89 14.36
C THR A 958 36.31 15.95 13.43
N GLY A 959 35.73 14.79 13.13
CA GLY A 959 36.31 13.75 12.27
C GLY A 959 36.46 14.12 10.78
N SER A 960 36.41 15.40 10.40
CA SER A 960 36.69 15.90 9.05
C SER A 960 37.49 17.20 9.14
N GLU A 961 38.58 17.31 8.40
CA GLU A 961 39.40 18.53 8.36
C GLU A 961 38.58 19.72 7.83
N PRO A 962 38.26 20.73 8.68
CA PRO A 962 37.55 21.91 8.23
C PRO A 962 38.44 22.71 7.28
N ASN A 963 37.89 23.14 6.14
CA ASN A 963 38.68 23.96 5.23
C ASN A 963 38.85 25.39 5.81
N ARG A 964 39.81 26.16 5.25
CA ARG A 964 40.07 27.55 5.68
C ARG A 964 38.80 28.42 5.69
N ARG A 965 37.87 28.18 4.77
CA ARG A 965 36.60 28.92 4.66
C ARG A 965 35.65 28.58 5.80
N ASP A 966 35.56 27.32 6.19
CA ASP A 966 34.75 26.85 7.31
C ASP A 966 35.27 27.44 8.63
N ILE A 967 36.59 27.39 8.85
CA ILE A 967 37.24 27.97 10.04
C ILE A 967 36.98 29.46 10.12
N CYS A 968 37.31 30.21 9.05
CA CYS A 968 37.11 31.64 9.08
C CYS A 968 35.60 32.00 9.17
N THR A 969 34.69 31.15 8.70
CA THR A 969 33.25 31.40 8.86
C THR A 969 32.78 31.14 10.29
N ALA A 970 33.16 30.03 10.93
CA ALA A 970 32.85 29.74 12.33
C ALA A 970 33.34 30.89 13.24
N TRP A 971 34.56 31.36 13.01
CA TRP A 971 35.13 32.48 13.76
C TRP A 971 34.41 33.80 13.45
N CYS A 972 34.44 34.27 12.20
CA CYS A 972 33.92 35.59 11.82
C CYS A 972 32.39 35.71 11.96
N CYS A 973 31.65 34.63 11.71
CA CYS A 973 30.18 34.67 11.67
C CYS A 973 29.50 34.15 12.94
N ALA A 974 30.15 33.29 13.74
CA ALA A 974 29.60 32.82 15.01
C ALA A 974 30.34 33.40 16.22
N MET A 975 31.62 33.07 16.43
CA MET A 975 32.35 33.46 17.66
C MET A 975 32.49 34.97 17.84
N PHE A 976 32.95 35.67 16.79
CA PHE A 976 33.09 37.13 16.83
C PHE A 976 31.75 37.83 17.03
N ARG A 977 30.68 37.38 16.33
CA ARG A 977 29.36 37.99 16.48
C ARG A 977 28.76 37.71 17.84
N PHE A 978 28.95 36.51 18.38
CA PHE A 978 28.47 36.14 19.70
C PHE A 978 29.09 37.04 20.78
N VAL A 979 30.42 37.13 20.80
CA VAL A 979 31.17 37.96 21.76
C VAL A 979 30.92 39.45 21.54
N ALA A 980 30.92 39.90 20.28
CA ALA A 980 30.61 41.28 19.98
C ALA A 980 29.17 41.64 20.37
N ARG A 981 28.19 40.76 20.20
CA ARG A 981 26.76 41.14 20.32
C ARG A 981 26.06 40.65 21.58
N ARG A 982 26.72 39.84 22.43
CA ARG A 982 26.09 39.14 23.57
C ARG A 982 24.76 38.50 23.15
N LEU A 983 24.77 37.81 22.01
CA LEU A 983 23.60 37.07 21.57
C LEU A 983 23.40 35.91 22.54
N ASP A 984 22.18 35.73 23.02
CA ASP A 984 21.82 34.51 23.72
C ASP A 984 21.89 33.37 22.71
N ALA A 985 22.71 32.35 23.00
CA ALA A 985 22.91 31.19 22.11
C ALA A 985 21.61 30.41 21.87
N GLN A 986 20.58 30.64 22.68
CA GLN A 986 19.34 29.87 22.67
C GLN A 986 18.36 30.30 21.57
N GLY A 987 18.50 31.49 20.98
CA GLY A 987 17.56 32.02 19.98
C GLY A 987 18.19 32.57 18.72
N ILE A 988 17.47 32.40 17.59
CA ILE A 988 17.94 32.79 16.25
C ILE A 988 17.41 34.16 15.81
N VAL A 989 18.20 34.91 15.04
CA VAL A 989 17.75 36.16 14.41
C VAL A 989 17.05 35.84 13.09
N VAL A 990 15.79 36.24 12.96
CA VAL A 990 14.98 36.05 11.74
C VAL A 990 14.97 37.36 10.92
N PRO A 991 15.12 37.32 9.59
CA PRO A 991 15.13 38.53 8.76
C PRO A 991 13.75 39.20 8.67
N CYS A 992 13.69 40.52 8.47
CA CYS A 992 12.44 41.22 8.16
C CYS A 992 11.76 40.66 6.88
N GLY A 993 10.43 40.72 6.85
CA GLY A 993 9.58 40.11 5.84
C GLY A 993 9.07 38.72 6.20
N VAL A 994 9.14 38.31 7.48
CA VAL A 994 8.65 37.01 7.97
C VAL A 994 7.14 36.89 7.79
N ASN A 995 6.43 38.01 7.77
CA ASN A 995 5.00 38.09 7.47
C ASN A 995 4.59 37.38 6.17
N LYS A 996 5.51 37.23 5.21
CA LYS A 996 5.30 36.49 3.96
C LYS A 996 5.13 34.97 4.17
N LEU A 997 5.52 34.44 5.33
CA LEU A 997 5.41 33.03 5.71
C LEU A 997 4.05 32.73 6.36
N GLY A 998 2.96 33.13 5.72
CA GLY A 998 1.60 33.02 6.29
C GLY A 998 1.12 31.58 6.58
N ALA A 999 1.80 30.55 6.10
CA ALA A 999 1.51 29.14 6.38
C ALA A 999 2.16 28.62 7.67
N LEU A 1000 2.96 29.43 8.37
CA LEU A 1000 3.77 28.99 9.50
C LEU A 1000 2.91 28.64 10.73
N HIS A 1001 3.00 27.39 11.18
CA HIS A 1001 2.36 26.87 12.40
C HIS A 1001 3.32 26.83 13.60
N THR A 1002 4.62 26.62 13.37
CA THR A 1002 5.64 26.61 14.42
C THR A 1002 6.80 27.49 14.03
N LEU A 1003 7.11 28.46 14.89
CA LEU A 1003 8.33 29.23 14.87
C LEU A 1003 9.12 28.88 16.13
N GLY A 1004 10.32 28.35 15.94
CA GLY A 1004 11.25 28.00 17.02
C GLY A 1004 11.70 29.24 17.81
N THR A 1005 12.73 29.06 18.62
CA THR A 1005 13.20 30.12 19.52
C THR A 1005 13.87 31.24 18.74
N ILE A 1006 13.26 32.43 18.71
CA ILE A 1006 13.78 33.62 18.03
C ILE A 1006 14.33 34.65 19.02
N ASN A 1007 15.36 35.37 18.61
CA ASN A 1007 15.95 36.45 19.40
C ASN A 1007 15.44 37.81 18.91
N ILE A 1008 14.66 38.49 19.74
CA ILE A 1008 14.07 39.81 19.42
C ILE A 1008 14.89 41.00 19.95
N ARG A 1009 16.06 40.75 20.55
CA ARG A 1009 16.87 41.78 21.23
C ARG A 1009 17.31 42.90 20.29
N GLN A 1010 17.54 42.62 18.99
CA GLN A 1010 18.10 43.60 18.05
C GLN A 1010 17.12 44.14 17.00
N GLU A 1011 16.10 43.39 16.56
CA GLU A 1011 15.27 43.78 15.41
C GLU A 1011 13.80 44.05 15.83
N LYS A 1012 13.41 45.32 16.06
CA LYS A 1012 12.01 45.70 16.40
C LYS A 1012 11.01 45.35 15.29
N ALA A 1013 11.39 45.52 14.02
CA ALA A 1013 10.54 45.26 12.87
C ALA A 1013 10.02 43.81 12.80
N VAL A 1014 10.74 42.85 13.38
CA VAL A 1014 10.31 41.44 13.43
C VAL A 1014 9.03 41.27 14.23
N LEU A 1015 8.84 42.03 15.32
CA LEU A 1015 7.60 41.96 16.12
C LEU A 1015 6.37 42.38 15.31
N GLN A 1016 6.52 43.36 14.42
CA GLN A 1016 5.44 43.79 13.52
C GLN A 1016 5.11 42.71 12.49
N ASP A 1017 6.14 42.05 11.92
CA ASP A 1017 5.95 40.96 10.97
C ASP A 1017 5.26 39.74 11.61
N LEU A 1018 5.53 39.45 12.88
CA LEU A 1018 4.90 38.33 13.59
C LEU A 1018 3.39 38.50 13.73
N ARG A 1019 2.88 39.74 13.83
CA ARG A 1019 1.43 40.00 14.00
C ARG A 1019 0.56 39.46 12.88
N SER A 1020 1.11 39.35 11.67
CA SER A 1020 0.35 38.82 10.53
C SER A 1020 0.37 37.30 10.44
N LEU A 1021 1.12 36.61 11.31
CA LEU A 1021 1.24 35.14 11.31
C LEU A 1021 0.11 34.50 12.11
N ILE A 1022 -1.14 34.77 11.73
CA ILE A 1022 -2.33 34.35 12.46
C ILE A 1022 -2.50 32.82 12.57
N ARG A 1023 -1.82 32.01 11.74
CA ARG A 1023 -1.85 30.54 11.80
C ARG A 1023 -0.81 29.96 12.78
N LEU A 1024 -0.01 30.80 13.42
CA LEU A 1024 1.06 30.38 14.31
C LEU A 1024 0.49 29.79 15.60
N ARG A 1025 0.82 28.52 15.86
CA ARG A 1025 0.40 27.78 17.06
C ARG A 1025 1.48 27.71 18.12
N LYS A 1026 2.76 27.75 17.71
CA LYS A 1026 3.90 27.66 18.63
C LYS A 1026 4.94 28.73 18.34
N LEU A 1027 5.37 29.43 19.39
CA LEU A 1027 6.35 30.51 19.31
C LEU A 1027 7.32 30.43 20.50
N GLY A 1028 8.62 30.47 20.22
CA GLY A 1028 9.66 30.67 21.24
C GLY A 1028 10.33 32.02 21.07
N VAL A 1029 10.51 32.79 22.15
CA VAL A 1029 11.11 34.14 22.11
C VAL A 1029 12.12 34.31 23.24
N VAL A 1030 13.31 34.82 22.90
CA VAL A 1030 14.34 35.21 23.86
C VAL A 1030 14.76 36.66 23.64
N GLY A 1031 15.33 37.26 24.68
CA GLY A 1031 15.82 38.64 24.63
C GLY A 1031 14.70 39.68 24.75
N VAL A 1032 13.60 39.33 25.43
CA VAL A 1032 12.58 40.30 25.87
C VAL A 1032 13.20 41.24 26.91
N ASN A 1033 12.92 42.53 26.79
CA ASN A 1033 13.32 43.55 27.75
C ASN A 1033 12.21 44.59 27.97
N LYS A 1034 12.32 45.41 29.03
CA LYS A 1034 11.32 46.42 29.40
C LYS A 1034 10.96 47.39 28.26
N GLY A 1035 11.93 47.78 27.43
CA GLY A 1035 11.69 48.69 26.30
C GLY A 1035 10.95 48.08 25.10
N LYS A 1036 10.76 46.76 25.06
CA LYS A 1036 10.10 46.03 23.96
C LYS A 1036 8.89 45.23 24.40
N SER A 1037 8.66 45.10 25.70
CA SER A 1037 7.61 44.24 26.23
C SER A 1037 6.21 44.67 25.79
N VAL A 1038 5.92 45.98 25.79
CA VAL A 1038 4.62 46.49 25.30
C VAL A 1038 4.36 46.09 23.84
N GLU A 1039 5.38 46.21 22.98
CA GLU A 1039 5.26 45.83 21.57
C GLU A 1039 5.14 44.32 21.38
N PHE A 1040 5.80 43.55 22.25
CA PHE A 1040 5.70 42.09 22.31
C PHE A 1040 4.31 41.64 22.78
N CYS A 1041 3.74 42.20 23.85
CA CYS A 1041 2.38 41.89 24.32
C CYS A 1041 1.32 42.24 23.26
N LYS A 1042 1.46 43.39 22.56
CA LYS A 1042 0.61 43.73 21.40
C LYS A 1042 0.72 42.69 20.29
N THR A 1043 1.90 42.10 20.11
CA THR A 1043 2.12 41.05 19.11
C THR A 1043 1.46 39.74 19.50
N LEU A 1044 1.57 39.33 20.76
CA LEU A 1044 0.89 38.15 21.29
C LEU A 1044 -0.64 38.28 21.21
N SER A 1045 -1.17 39.47 21.50
CA SER A 1045 -2.62 39.75 21.41
C SER A 1045 -3.18 39.58 19.98
N ALA A 1046 -2.34 39.75 18.95
CA ALA A 1046 -2.73 39.53 17.56
C ALA A 1046 -2.68 38.06 17.12
N LEU A 1047 -1.99 37.20 17.87
CA LEU A 1047 -1.79 35.78 17.56
C LEU A 1047 -2.88 34.91 18.20
N SER A 1048 -4.11 35.01 17.68
CA SER A 1048 -5.29 34.36 18.26
C SER A 1048 -5.24 32.82 18.30
N ASN A 1049 -4.46 32.17 17.43
CA ASN A 1049 -4.34 30.71 17.36
C ASN A 1049 -3.12 30.14 18.12
N LEU A 1050 -2.46 30.94 18.95
CA LEU A 1050 -1.26 30.51 19.66
C LEU A 1050 -1.63 29.52 20.79
N GLU A 1051 -1.09 28.30 20.71
CA GLU A 1051 -1.35 27.21 21.67
C GLU A 1051 -0.20 27.03 22.66
N SER A 1052 1.01 27.46 22.31
CA SER A 1052 2.21 27.28 23.13
C SER A 1052 3.19 28.44 22.91
N LEU A 1053 3.59 29.06 24.01
CA LEU A 1053 4.53 30.17 24.04
C LEU A 1053 5.67 29.84 25.00
N TYR A 1054 6.91 29.99 24.53
CA TYR A 1054 8.10 29.94 25.37
C TYR A 1054 8.75 31.32 25.38
N VAL A 1055 8.99 31.88 26.56
CA VAL A 1055 9.61 33.22 26.69
C VAL A 1055 10.77 33.17 27.68
N ARG A 1056 11.93 33.70 27.28
CA ARG A 1056 13.07 33.90 28.18
C ARG A 1056 13.51 35.36 28.20
N SER A 1057 13.67 35.91 29.40
CA SER A 1057 14.32 37.20 29.64
C SER A 1057 15.84 37.06 29.58
N ALA A 1058 16.55 38.12 29.22
CA ALA A 1058 18.02 38.14 29.21
C ALA A 1058 18.56 38.91 30.44
N GLY A 1059 19.12 38.22 31.44
CA GLY A 1059 19.73 38.82 32.65
C GLY A 1059 19.21 38.26 33.99
N LYS A 1060 19.30 39.03 35.10
CA LYS A 1060 18.67 38.78 36.43
C LYS A 1060 17.68 39.93 36.80
N PRO A 1061 16.59 39.72 37.56
CA PRO A 1061 15.79 38.50 37.77
C PRO A 1061 14.53 38.50 36.87
N GLY A 1062 14.30 37.39 36.16
CA GLY A 1062 12.99 37.07 35.59
C GLY A 1062 12.40 38.01 34.52
N LEU A 1063 11.14 37.72 34.16
CA LEU A 1063 10.28 38.58 33.34
C LEU A 1063 9.66 39.72 34.19
N GLU A 1064 10.09 39.86 35.43
CA GLU A 1064 9.60 40.80 36.44
C GLU A 1064 9.84 42.25 35.98
N GLY A 1065 8.78 43.07 35.97
CA GLY A 1065 8.81 44.43 35.42
C GLY A 1065 8.95 44.53 33.89
N CYS A 1066 9.05 43.39 33.18
CA CYS A 1066 8.96 43.35 31.72
C CYS A 1066 7.53 43.08 31.27
N LEU A 1067 6.81 42.11 31.85
CA LEU A 1067 5.44 41.75 31.47
C LEU A 1067 4.42 42.21 32.54
N GLU A 1068 4.34 43.51 32.82
CA GLU A 1068 3.22 44.06 33.59
C GLU A 1068 2.00 44.19 32.65
N PHE A 1069 0.96 43.39 32.89
CA PHE A 1069 -0.30 43.43 32.15
C PHE A 1069 -1.28 44.34 32.89
N ASP A 1070 -1.82 45.37 32.24
CA ASP A 1070 -2.95 46.15 32.79
C ASP A 1070 -4.16 45.24 33.00
N ASP A 1071 -4.77 45.32 34.18
CA ASP A 1071 -5.77 44.42 34.78
C ASP A 1071 -7.09 44.23 33.98
N GLY A 1072 -7.23 44.86 32.81
CA GLY A 1072 -8.41 44.79 31.95
C GLY A 1072 -8.37 43.73 30.83
N ALA A 1073 -7.17 43.28 30.41
CA ALA A 1073 -7.03 42.46 29.19
C ALA A 1073 -6.90 40.94 29.43
N CYS A 1074 -6.78 40.50 30.69
CA CYS A 1074 -6.34 39.14 31.02
C CYS A 1074 -7.39 38.29 31.75
N LYS A 1075 -8.68 38.47 31.45
CA LYS A 1075 -9.73 37.54 31.90
C LYS A 1075 -9.90 36.31 30.99
N GLU A 1076 -9.38 36.30 29.77
CA GLU A 1076 -9.53 35.17 28.83
C GLU A 1076 -8.32 34.23 28.71
N TYR A 1077 -7.14 34.59 29.22
CA TYR A 1077 -5.92 33.77 29.03
C TYR A 1077 -5.49 32.91 30.23
N LYS A 1078 -6.30 32.85 31.30
CA LYS A 1078 -5.98 32.07 32.52
C LYS A 1078 -6.20 30.55 32.42
N GLN A 1079 -6.46 29.98 31.24
CA GLN A 1079 -6.68 28.53 31.07
C GLN A 1079 -5.58 27.76 30.30
N THR A 1080 -4.52 28.43 29.84
CA THR A 1080 -3.39 27.75 29.17
C THR A 1080 -2.12 27.93 29.99
N GLY A 1081 -1.62 26.83 30.56
CA GLY A 1081 -0.51 26.79 31.53
C GLY A 1081 0.67 27.70 31.17
N PHE A 1082 0.87 28.73 31.99
CA PHE A 1082 2.13 29.42 32.14
C PHE A 1082 3.06 28.51 32.94
N GLU A 1083 4.12 27.99 32.31
CA GLU A 1083 5.28 27.49 33.05
C GLU A 1083 6.14 28.69 33.46
N GLU A 1084 6.06 29.11 34.72
CA GLU A 1084 7.16 29.83 35.36
C GLU A 1084 8.31 28.84 35.58
N GLY A 1085 9.12 28.66 34.54
CA GLY A 1085 10.41 27.98 34.67
C GLY A 1085 11.41 28.91 35.36
N LEU A 1086 11.52 28.81 36.69
CA LEU A 1086 12.75 29.15 37.40
C LEU A 1086 13.84 28.13 36.98
N SER A 1087 14.58 28.48 35.93
CA SER A 1087 15.96 28.04 35.68
C SER A 1087 16.76 29.14 34.98
#